data_AF-A0A4Z1F0N9-F1
#
_entry.id   AF-A0A4Z1F0N9-F1
#
_cell.length_a   1.000
_cell.length_b   1.000
_cell.length_c   1.000
_cell.angle_alpha   90.00
_cell.angle_beta   90.00
_cell.angle_gamma   90.00
#
_symmetry.space_group_name_H-M   'P 1'
#
loop_
_entity.id
_entity.type
_entity.pdbx_description
1 polymer ?
#
loop_
_entity_poly.entity_id
_entity_poly.type
_entity_poly.pdbx_seq_one_letter_code
_entity_poly.pdbx_strand_id
1 'polypeptide(L)'
;MTAVYFELGRYTQCREKTKQVVELIQEMMPEDKAVLAKLAQRIERSIEHIPKSSDQQKFNRRLKISVSLPRYRASLVTTTEYFTVGHDVPESLSYDLIQKLRRDDKDRTLSFFFGGIGDARNLYATMIDLHASEKKGIAPLRKYHFVANDINKCALTRDLVIWKLLDDLSTLSHDSDEGMMALATIFFIYEANIMPNYIHEYLSPIMENILVILQENCDRLQSRQDERCIILWSFRLCLKHGNSPLEWVSLHASDMAKYIGVLNHWLNKSDEGSYSFTTSEAMRGIHEELSDRPHFLDEHFKKEKQIYVKYGILRPPEKILMSREPRLSGLIKTPSKSTELRKYIEKNWKFNPTMMDSDWYDDMQRRDRSEEFDWGNDPFEAVFQFEAFHKGRKSSSLFDHVAPFFQDAADALKELKGRFYVEVLCGDIIEISEWFRFGTSPTRFSRSEEFPTEFDGIHLSNIPDYIGGNLSTFLYIIPLLKKEATSFVRSNCLRNPGNWKSIEAFFADYQCIKNKTMLKQLTGVEVMPRPFKWAMFPLIKYTFYSHAQPISEDDWSALLPRSEFQRWFYALFFRLALPYNVNIFNPNTVIFSPLNLTILFRLMDQLRSRHYPSHWMSEILSNIIENKVVSSCRPPRMTPTSVSALEKQHKTRNLCTAPFSHEMATLTQMFMPLLPFSLESSAIPAQNDIYRYTFPFPSVISHQELPNTLILVFWSLKCFMDLGETGSWSFINDLRPLLDPTWGDEMDSRFKGSKFDTFREKGLIIWSTMEWDVEAQEATAWMPGTLANRMIRQGDWNCGLFRTDTWQRCWQKPLMMKDVRRYEVWEG
;
A
#
# COMPACT_ATOMS: atom_id res chain seq x y z
N MET A 1 40.13 17.65 -15.81
CA MET A 1 39.58 16.29 -15.99
C MET A 1 39.23 15.58 -14.69
N THR A 2 40.13 15.40 -13.71
CA THR A 2 39.81 14.66 -12.46
C THR A 2 38.66 15.27 -11.65
N ALA A 3 38.62 16.59 -11.51
CA ALA A 3 37.50 17.30 -10.88
C ALA A 3 36.17 17.07 -11.61
N VAL A 4 36.20 16.96 -12.95
CA VAL A 4 35.01 16.69 -13.76
C VAL A 4 34.48 15.30 -13.41
N TYR A 5 35.32 14.26 -13.41
CA TYR A 5 34.86 12.92 -13.01
C TYR A 5 34.22 12.88 -11.62
N PHE A 6 34.72 13.68 -10.65
CA PHE A 6 34.09 13.80 -9.33
C PHE A 6 32.68 14.41 -9.40
N GLU A 7 32.55 15.56 -10.06
CA GLU A 7 31.24 16.23 -10.23
C GLU A 7 30.26 15.34 -11.00
N LEU A 8 30.77 14.53 -11.94
CA LEU A 8 29.97 13.56 -12.70
C LEU A 8 29.59 12.30 -11.90
N GLY A 9 29.97 12.19 -10.63
CA GLY A 9 29.73 10.99 -9.81
C GLY A 9 30.54 9.76 -10.25
N ARG A 10 31.55 9.93 -11.11
CA ARG A 10 32.44 8.86 -11.61
C ARG A 10 33.63 8.66 -10.67
N TYR A 11 33.33 8.33 -9.43
CA TYR A 11 34.31 8.34 -8.33
C TYR A 11 35.49 7.38 -8.55
N THR A 12 35.25 6.19 -9.10
CA THR A 12 36.33 5.24 -9.44
C THR A 12 37.27 5.82 -10.50
N GLN A 13 36.73 6.38 -11.58
CA GLN A 13 37.53 7.02 -12.63
C GLN A 13 38.26 8.26 -12.10
N CYS A 14 37.58 9.08 -11.28
CA CYS A 14 38.18 10.21 -10.59
C CYS A 14 39.39 9.77 -9.78
N ARG A 15 39.26 8.72 -8.97
CA ARG A 15 40.32 8.18 -8.12
C ARG A 15 41.52 7.73 -8.96
N GLU A 16 41.31 6.85 -9.94
CA GLU A 16 42.40 6.30 -10.73
C GLU A 16 43.12 7.38 -11.57
N LYS A 17 42.36 8.30 -12.18
CA LYS A 17 42.97 9.42 -12.91
C LYS A 17 43.67 10.40 -11.98
N THR A 18 43.20 10.59 -10.75
CA THR A 18 43.88 11.45 -9.78
C THR A 18 45.19 10.84 -9.31
N LYS A 19 45.26 9.52 -9.10
CA LYS A 19 46.52 8.82 -8.78
C LYS A 19 47.57 8.99 -9.89
N GLN A 20 47.18 8.78 -11.15
CA GLN A 20 48.06 8.99 -12.31
C GLN A 20 48.60 10.43 -12.37
N VAL A 21 47.76 11.42 -12.06
CA VAL A 21 48.18 12.83 -12.03
C VAL A 21 49.11 13.12 -10.85
N VAL A 22 48.91 12.50 -9.69
CA VAL A 22 49.79 12.64 -8.53
C VAL A 22 51.19 12.12 -8.86
N GLU A 23 51.31 10.94 -9.47
CA GLU A 23 52.59 10.36 -9.90
C GLU A 23 53.34 11.32 -10.85
N LEU A 24 52.66 11.84 -11.88
CA LEU A 24 53.24 12.79 -12.83
C LEU A 24 53.70 14.11 -12.17
N ILE A 25 52.92 14.66 -11.23
CA ILE A 25 53.29 15.91 -10.54
C ILE A 25 54.46 15.69 -9.59
N GLN A 26 54.52 14.54 -8.91
CA GLN A 26 55.65 14.18 -8.06
C GLN A 26 56.95 14.05 -8.87
N GLU A 27 56.87 13.59 -10.12
CA GLU A 27 58.02 13.51 -11.03
C GLU A 27 58.41 14.87 -11.63
N MET A 28 57.44 15.70 -12.03
CA MET A 28 57.70 16.92 -12.79
C MET A 28 57.83 18.19 -11.94
N MET A 29 57.14 18.27 -10.80
CA MET A 29 56.99 19.49 -9.99
C MET A 29 56.82 19.16 -8.49
N PRO A 30 57.81 18.50 -7.84
CA PRO A 30 57.68 17.98 -6.47
C PRO A 30 57.50 19.07 -5.40
N GLU A 31 57.86 20.32 -5.68
CA GLU A 31 57.70 21.45 -4.77
C GLU A 31 56.25 21.95 -4.62
N ASP A 32 55.32 21.58 -5.51
CA ASP A 32 53.93 22.05 -5.46
C ASP A 32 53.05 21.25 -4.47
N LYS A 33 53.37 21.40 -3.18
CA LYS A 33 52.68 20.72 -2.07
C LYS A 33 51.19 21.07 -1.99
N ALA A 34 50.79 22.25 -2.43
CA ALA A 34 49.39 22.69 -2.38
C ALA A 34 48.52 21.92 -3.38
N VAL A 35 49.03 21.71 -4.60
CA VAL A 35 48.33 20.91 -5.61
C VAL A 35 48.26 19.44 -5.19
N LEU A 36 49.35 18.88 -4.66
CA LEU A 36 49.36 17.50 -4.14
C LEU A 36 48.35 17.30 -3.00
N ALA A 37 48.27 18.24 -2.06
CA ALA A 37 47.28 18.20 -0.98
C ALA A 37 45.84 18.22 -1.52
N LYS A 38 45.56 19.07 -2.51
CA LYS A 38 44.23 19.15 -3.15
C LYS A 38 43.86 17.87 -3.91
N LEU A 39 44.83 17.20 -4.52
CA LEU A 39 44.62 15.92 -5.21
C LEU A 39 44.43 14.77 -4.21
N ALA A 40 45.18 14.76 -3.12
CA ALA A 40 44.98 13.81 -2.02
C ALA A 40 43.57 13.93 -1.43
N GLN A 41 43.11 15.15 -1.11
CA GLN A 41 41.76 15.40 -0.65
C GLN A 41 40.70 14.91 -1.66
N ARG A 42 40.95 15.07 -2.97
CA ARG A 42 40.04 14.56 -4.01
C ARG A 42 39.98 13.03 -4.03
N ILE A 43 41.10 12.35 -3.81
CA ILE A 43 41.14 10.89 -3.70
C ILE A 43 40.31 10.44 -2.50
N GLU A 44 40.53 11.03 -1.32
CA GLU A 44 39.78 10.71 -0.09
C GLU A 44 38.27 10.92 -0.28
N ARG A 45 37.87 12.10 -0.76
CA ARG A 45 36.46 12.39 -1.07
C ARG A 45 35.88 11.42 -2.10
N SER A 46 36.65 10.97 -3.09
CA SER A 46 36.15 9.99 -4.06
C SER A 46 35.89 8.63 -3.40
N ILE A 47 36.73 8.21 -2.44
CA ILE A 47 36.59 6.96 -1.71
C ILE A 47 35.31 6.95 -0.85
N GLU A 48 34.99 8.06 -0.19
CA GLU A 48 33.77 8.20 0.61
C GLU A 48 32.49 7.94 -0.20
N HIS A 49 32.49 8.28 -1.49
CA HIS A 49 31.31 8.20 -2.34
C HIS A 49 31.26 6.93 -3.21
N ILE A 50 32.16 5.97 -2.96
CA ILE A 50 32.13 4.64 -3.55
C ILE A 50 31.43 3.70 -2.56
N PRO A 51 30.37 2.95 -2.98
CA PRO A 51 29.73 1.97 -2.11
C PRO A 51 30.74 0.93 -1.61
N LYS A 52 30.77 0.70 -0.30
CA LYS A 52 31.73 -0.21 0.36
C LYS A 52 31.17 -1.62 0.60
N SER A 53 29.85 -1.77 0.64
CA SER A 53 29.19 -3.01 1.02
C SER A 53 29.12 -4.03 -0.11
N SER A 54 29.43 -5.28 0.20
CA SER A 54 29.15 -6.45 -0.64
C SER A 54 27.64 -6.69 -0.77
N ASP A 55 27.23 -7.45 -1.79
CA ASP A 55 25.81 -7.77 -1.99
C ASP A 55 25.22 -8.63 -0.87
N GLN A 56 26.03 -9.51 -0.25
CA GLN A 56 25.61 -10.26 0.94
C GLN A 56 25.34 -9.32 2.13
N GLN A 57 26.20 -8.32 2.36
CA GLN A 57 25.98 -7.33 3.42
C GLN A 57 24.72 -6.51 3.16
N LYS A 58 24.46 -6.12 1.91
CA LYS A 58 23.22 -5.43 1.53
C LYS A 58 22.00 -6.32 1.77
N PHE A 59 22.07 -7.59 1.37
CA PHE A 59 20.99 -8.55 1.58
C PHE A 59 20.64 -8.70 3.07
N ASN A 60 21.65 -9.01 3.90
CA ASN A 60 21.47 -9.14 5.35
C ASN A 60 20.89 -7.86 5.96
N ARG A 61 21.37 -6.69 5.50
CA ARG A 61 20.87 -5.42 5.99
C ARG A 61 19.42 -5.15 5.59
N ARG A 62 19.03 -5.46 4.34
CA ARG A 62 17.64 -5.34 3.86
C ARG A 62 16.71 -6.22 4.69
N LEU A 63 17.11 -7.47 4.96
CA LEU A 63 16.34 -8.38 5.80
C LEU A 63 16.16 -7.82 7.21
N LYS A 64 17.25 -7.38 7.88
CA LYS A 64 17.17 -6.80 9.22
C LYS A 64 16.27 -5.56 9.27
N ILE A 65 16.40 -4.66 8.29
CA ILE A 65 15.53 -3.48 8.18
C ILE A 65 14.08 -3.88 7.99
N SER A 66 13.80 -4.85 7.11
CA SER A 66 12.45 -5.28 6.83
C SER A 66 11.76 -5.96 8.01
N VAL A 67 12.52 -6.54 8.94
CA VAL A 67 12.01 -7.17 10.17
C VAL A 67 11.86 -6.14 11.30
N SER A 68 12.75 -5.16 11.37
CA SER A 68 12.91 -4.32 12.57
C SER A 68 12.47 -2.87 12.42
N LEU A 69 12.19 -2.39 11.21
CA LEU A 69 11.75 -1.02 10.95
C LEU A 69 10.39 -1.00 10.23
N PRO A 70 9.41 -0.25 10.75
CA PRO A 70 8.12 -0.10 10.09
C PRO A 70 8.26 0.72 8.81
N ARG A 71 7.50 0.35 7.77
CA ARG A 71 7.45 1.07 6.48
C ARG A 71 6.57 2.31 6.53
N TYR A 72 5.51 2.22 7.31
CA TYR A 72 4.55 3.30 7.53
C TYR A 72 4.66 3.82 8.96
N ARG A 73 4.06 4.98 9.22
CA ARG A 73 3.78 5.46 10.56
C ARG A 73 2.79 4.51 11.23
N ALA A 74 2.97 4.29 12.52
CA ALA A 74 2.02 3.51 13.30
C ALA A 74 0.64 4.20 13.32
N SER A 75 -0.38 3.43 13.67
CA SER A 75 -1.80 3.83 13.70
C SER A 75 -2.42 3.26 14.97
N LEU A 76 -3.47 3.91 15.50
CA LEU A 76 -4.27 3.28 16.56
C LEU A 76 -5.25 2.23 16.00
N VAL A 77 -5.47 2.25 14.69
CA VAL A 77 -6.30 1.29 13.96
C VAL A 77 -5.42 0.15 13.46
N THR A 78 -5.84 -1.09 13.72
CA THR A 78 -5.11 -2.31 13.35
C THR A 78 -5.55 -2.91 12.01
N THR A 79 -6.70 -2.49 11.51
CA THR A 79 -7.27 -2.97 10.24
C THR A 79 -7.23 -1.90 9.15
N THR A 80 -7.22 -2.34 7.90
CA THR A 80 -7.40 -1.45 6.74
C THR A 80 -8.88 -1.30 6.42
N GLU A 81 -9.26 -0.15 5.85
CA GLU A 81 -10.59 0.05 5.27
C GLU A 81 -10.92 -1.11 4.31
N TYR A 82 -12.13 -1.65 4.45
CA TYR A 82 -12.57 -2.85 3.75
C TYR A 82 -13.90 -2.59 3.05
N PHE A 83 -13.99 -3.03 1.80
CA PHE A 83 -15.22 -3.07 1.02
C PHE A 83 -15.40 -4.48 0.48
N THR A 84 -16.53 -5.09 0.78
CA THR A 84 -16.77 -6.50 0.42
C THR A 84 -17.04 -6.71 -1.08
N VAL A 85 -17.50 -5.66 -1.77
CA VAL A 85 -17.83 -5.69 -3.18
C VAL A 85 -17.18 -4.47 -3.84
N GLY A 86 -16.45 -4.68 -4.92
CA GLY A 86 -15.82 -3.61 -5.67
C GLY A 86 -16.85 -2.66 -6.32
N HIS A 87 -16.44 -1.43 -6.58
CA HIS A 87 -17.28 -0.42 -7.24
C HIS A 87 -16.83 -0.09 -8.67
N ASP A 88 -15.76 -0.74 -9.14
CA ASP A 88 -15.14 -0.48 -10.44
C ASP A 88 -15.83 -1.23 -11.59
N VAL A 89 -15.81 -0.65 -12.79
CA VAL A 89 -16.09 -1.44 -14.01
C VAL A 89 -14.95 -2.45 -14.20
N PRO A 90 -15.22 -3.74 -14.48
CA PRO A 90 -14.17 -4.71 -14.77
C PRO A 90 -13.38 -4.30 -16.02
N GLU A 91 -12.06 -4.09 -15.88
CA GLU A 91 -11.19 -3.69 -16.98
C GLU A 91 -10.06 -4.72 -17.17
N SER A 92 -9.87 -5.21 -18.40
CA SER A 92 -8.78 -6.11 -18.75
C SER A 92 -7.41 -5.41 -18.67
N LEU A 93 -6.38 -6.12 -18.18
CA LEU A 93 -4.97 -5.72 -18.29
C LEU A 93 -4.34 -6.07 -19.63
N SER A 94 -4.95 -6.94 -20.43
CA SER A 94 -4.34 -7.48 -21.64
C SER A 94 -4.62 -6.66 -22.90
N TYR A 95 -5.68 -5.85 -22.92
CA TYR A 95 -6.17 -5.19 -24.14
C TYR A 95 -5.09 -4.38 -24.88
N ASP A 96 -4.46 -3.43 -24.19
CA ASP A 96 -3.41 -2.57 -24.79
C ASP A 96 -2.10 -3.34 -25.03
N LEU A 97 -1.84 -4.36 -24.22
CA LEU A 97 -0.62 -5.18 -24.28
C LEU A 97 -0.64 -6.07 -25.53
N ILE A 98 -1.72 -6.82 -25.74
CA ILE A 98 -1.87 -7.77 -26.86
C ILE A 98 -1.73 -7.07 -28.21
N GLN A 99 -2.29 -5.87 -28.36
CA GLN A 99 -2.22 -5.12 -29.61
C GLN A 99 -0.80 -4.69 -29.98
N LYS A 100 0.09 -4.54 -28.98
CA LYS A 100 1.45 -4.03 -29.14
C LYS A 100 2.51 -5.13 -29.14
N LEU A 101 2.21 -6.30 -28.58
CA LEU A 101 3.12 -7.43 -28.54
C LEU A 101 3.36 -8.02 -29.94
N ARG A 102 4.62 -8.42 -30.19
CA ARG A 102 4.98 -9.09 -31.44
C ARG A 102 4.39 -10.52 -31.50
N ARG A 103 4.05 -10.97 -32.70
CA ARG A 103 3.38 -12.26 -32.96
C ARG A 103 4.32 -13.47 -32.96
N ASP A 104 5.61 -13.25 -33.13
CA ASP A 104 6.67 -14.27 -33.10
C ASP A 104 7.02 -14.73 -31.67
N ASP A 105 6.69 -13.92 -30.66
CA ASP A 105 6.90 -14.21 -29.24
C ASP A 105 5.76 -15.08 -28.66
N LYS A 106 5.58 -16.29 -29.21
CA LYS A 106 4.49 -17.22 -28.84
C LYS A 106 4.79 -18.06 -27.60
N ASP A 107 6.06 -18.40 -27.38
CA ASP A 107 6.47 -19.26 -26.26
C ASP A 107 6.66 -18.49 -24.95
N ARG A 108 6.62 -17.15 -24.98
CA ARG A 108 6.72 -16.30 -23.80
C ARG A 108 5.50 -16.42 -22.90
N THR A 109 5.77 -16.59 -21.61
CA THR A 109 4.78 -16.44 -20.54
C THR A 109 4.49 -14.96 -20.31
N LEU A 110 3.22 -14.56 -20.39
CA LEU A 110 2.77 -13.25 -19.95
C LEU A 110 2.44 -13.29 -18.45
N SER A 111 2.91 -12.29 -17.73
CA SER A 111 2.87 -12.25 -16.27
C SER A 111 2.13 -11.00 -15.80
N PHE A 112 1.10 -11.16 -14.98
CA PHE A 112 0.29 -10.06 -14.47
C PHE A 112 0.25 -10.06 -12.95
N PHE A 113 0.27 -8.88 -12.32
CA PHE A 113 0.19 -8.73 -10.87
C PHE A 113 -1.02 -7.86 -10.51
N PHE A 114 -2.02 -8.44 -9.84
CA PHE A 114 -3.18 -7.76 -9.29
C PHE A 114 -2.96 -7.52 -7.80
N GLY A 115 -2.53 -6.31 -7.44
CA GLY A 115 -2.43 -5.84 -6.07
C GLY A 115 -3.70 -5.14 -5.64
N GLY A 116 -4.26 -5.54 -4.49
CA GLY A 116 -5.58 -5.09 -4.04
C GLY A 116 -6.65 -5.70 -4.93
N ILE A 117 -6.59 -7.02 -5.10
CA ILE A 117 -7.43 -7.76 -6.04
C ILE A 117 -8.92 -7.65 -5.70
N GLY A 118 -9.28 -7.47 -4.42
CA GLY A 118 -10.66 -7.33 -3.98
C GLY A 118 -11.50 -8.56 -4.34
N ASP A 119 -12.46 -8.40 -5.25
CA ASP A 119 -13.37 -9.46 -5.74
C ASP A 119 -12.96 -10.06 -7.09
N ALA A 120 -11.70 -9.86 -7.49
CA ALA A 120 -11.08 -10.40 -8.69
C ALA A 120 -11.74 -10.03 -10.03
N ARG A 121 -12.65 -9.02 -10.08
CA ARG A 121 -13.32 -8.63 -11.33
C ARG A 121 -12.37 -8.30 -12.48
N ASN A 122 -11.26 -7.64 -12.17
CA ASN A 122 -10.24 -7.27 -13.17
C ASN A 122 -9.43 -8.50 -13.64
N LEU A 123 -9.27 -9.51 -12.78
CA LEU A 123 -8.64 -10.78 -13.14
C LEU A 123 -9.54 -11.53 -14.13
N TYR A 124 -10.84 -11.67 -13.83
CA TYR A 124 -11.80 -12.33 -14.72
C TYR A 124 -11.91 -11.59 -16.07
N ALA A 125 -12.01 -10.26 -16.06
CA ALA A 125 -12.03 -9.46 -17.29
C ALA A 125 -10.77 -9.68 -18.14
N THR A 126 -9.61 -9.82 -17.50
CA THR A 126 -8.35 -10.11 -18.20
C THR A 126 -8.36 -11.52 -18.80
N MET A 127 -8.84 -12.54 -18.06
CA MET A 127 -8.98 -13.91 -18.60
C MET A 127 -9.90 -13.96 -19.82
N ILE A 128 -11.06 -13.30 -19.72
CA ILE A 128 -12.06 -13.23 -20.81
C ILE A 128 -11.45 -12.59 -22.06
N ASP A 129 -10.74 -11.47 -21.89
CA ASP A 129 -10.12 -10.74 -23.02
C ASP A 129 -8.97 -11.52 -23.66
N LEU A 130 -8.15 -12.22 -22.86
CA LEU A 130 -7.11 -13.13 -23.34
C LEU A 130 -7.72 -14.25 -24.20
N HIS A 131 -8.72 -14.96 -23.66
CA HIS A 131 -9.43 -16.01 -24.39
C HIS A 131 -10.06 -15.47 -25.70
N ALA A 132 -10.78 -14.36 -25.62
CA ALA A 132 -11.43 -13.75 -26.78
C ALA A 132 -10.41 -13.33 -27.86
N SER A 133 -9.25 -12.82 -27.45
CA SER A 133 -8.17 -12.43 -28.34
C SER A 133 -7.48 -13.62 -29.02
N GLU A 134 -7.26 -14.72 -28.29
CA GLU A 134 -6.76 -15.98 -28.84
C GLU A 134 -7.76 -16.57 -29.85
N LYS A 135 -9.04 -16.64 -29.48
CA LYS A 135 -10.13 -17.18 -30.31
C LYS A 135 -10.33 -16.39 -31.62
N LYS A 136 -10.16 -15.07 -31.59
CA LYS A 136 -10.26 -14.19 -32.77
C LYS A 136 -8.98 -14.16 -33.62
N GLY A 137 -7.92 -14.87 -33.22
CA GLY A 137 -6.63 -14.82 -33.91
C GLY A 137 -5.92 -13.47 -33.84
N ILE A 138 -6.30 -12.62 -32.86
CA ILE A 138 -5.64 -11.34 -32.59
C ILE A 138 -4.29 -11.63 -31.92
N ALA A 139 -4.31 -12.50 -30.90
CA ALA A 139 -3.16 -13.00 -30.15
C ALA A 139 -2.87 -14.48 -30.48
N PRO A 140 -1.60 -14.93 -30.47
CA PRO A 140 -1.29 -16.35 -30.41
C PRO A 140 -1.61 -16.95 -29.03
N LEU A 141 -1.74 -18.28 -28.97
CA LEU A 141 -1.82 -19.03 -27.72
C LEU A 141 -0.53 -18.83 -26.90
N ARG A 142 -0.66 -18.50 -25.60
CA ARG A 142 0.49 -18.30 -24.69
C ARG A 142 0.31 -18.95 -23.32
N LYS A 143 1.36 -18.93 -22.50
CA LYS A 143 1.26 -19.22 -21.06
C LYS A 143 0.99 -17.94 -20.29
N TYR A 144 0.23 -18.05 -19.21
CA TYR A 144 -0.20 -16.93 -18.38
C TYR A 144 0.07 -17.24 -16.91
N HIS A 145 0.75 -16.31 -16.23
CA HIS A 145 0.98 -16.38 -14.79
C HIS A 145 0.46 -15.11 -14.12
N PHE A 146 -0.48 -15.26 -13.22
CA PHE A 146 -1.10 -14.15 -12.51
C PHE A 146 -0.68 -14.22 -11.04
N VAL A 147 -0.40 -13.07 -10.43
CA VAL A 147 -0.28 -12.94 -8.98
C VAL A 147 -1.51 -12.21 -8.49
N ALA A 148 -2.26 -12.84 -7.59
CA ALA A 148 -3.39 -12.28 -6.86
C ALA A 148 -2.94 -11.92 -5.44
N ASN A 149 -2.88 -10.61 -5.15
CA ASN A 149 -2.48 -10.12 -3.84
C ASN A 149 -3.55 -9.24 -3.22
N ASP A 150 -3.81 -9.49 -1.95
CA ASP A 150 -4.53 -8.56 -1.08
C ASP A 150 -3.95 -8.61 0.33
N ILE A 151 -4.07 -7.52 1.08
CA ILE A 151 -3.82 -7.56 2.52
C ILE A 151 -4.97 -8.27 3.26
N ASN A 152 -6.16 -8.26 2.66
CA ASN A 152 -7.37 -8.83 3.22
C ASN A 152 -7.46 -10.35 2.96
N LYS A 153 -7.39 -11.14 4.04
CA LYS A 153 -7.53 -12.59 3.99
C LYS A 153 -8.94 -13.06 3.60
N CYS A 154 -9.99 -12.32 3.96
CA CYS A 154 -11.38 -12.63 3.63
C CYS A 154 -11.64 -12.48 2.13
N ALA A 155 -11.14 -11.41 1.50
CA ALA A 155 -11.24 -11.18 0.06
C ALA A 155 -10.63 -12.35 -0.74
N LEU A 156 -9.39 -12.74 -0.42
CA LEU A 156 -8.71 -13.85 -1.08
C LEU A 156 -9.37 -15.21 -0.83
N THR A 157 -9.92 -15.42 0.37
CA THR A 157 -10.65 -16.67 0.68
C THR A 157 -11.96 -16.75 -0.10
N ARG A 158 -12.67 -15.62 -0.24
CA ARG A 158 -13.89 -15.49 -1.04
C ARG A 158 -13.60 -15.77 -2.52
N ASP A 159 -12.52 -15.20 -3.05
CA ASP A 159 -12.06 -15.47 -4.41
C ASP A 159 -11.75 -16.96 -4.61
N LEU A 160 -11.07 -17.61 -3.67
CA LEU A 160 -10.78 -19.04 -3.74
C LEU A 160 -12.05 -19.90 -3.84
N VAL A 161 -13.10 -19.54 -3.10
CA VAL A 161 -14.41 -20.22 -3.16
C VAL A 161 -15.08 -19.98 -4.52
N ILE A 162 -15.07 -18.74 -5.03
CA ILE A 162 -15.61 -18.41 -6.36
C ILE A 162 -14.83 -19.14 -7.45
N TRP A 163 -13.50 -19.20 -7.37
CA TRP A 163 -12.67 -19.93 -8.32
C TRP A 163 -12.96 -21.43 -8.33
N LYS A 164 -13.32 -22.01 -7.17
CA LYS A 164 -13.76 -23.40 -7.12
C LYS A 164 -15.08 -23.61 -7.86
N LEU A 165 -16.03 -22.70 -7.68
CA LEU A 165 -17.31 -22.71 -8.41
C LEU A 165 -17.12 -22.47 -9.92
N LEU A 166 -16.19 -21.60 -10.31
CA LEU A 166 -15.85 -21.35 -11.72
C LEU A 166 -15.16 -22.55 -12.37
N ASP A 167 -14.28 -23.26 -11.66
CA ASP A 167 -13.67 -24.49 -12.15
C ASP A 167 -14.72 -25.58 -12.37
N ASP A 168 -15.68 -25.74 -11.45
CA ASP A 168 -16.82 -26.64 -11.64
C ASP A 168 -17.66 -26.22 -12.85
N LEU A 169 -18.01 -24.93 -12.95
CA LEU A 169 -18.80 -24.38 -14.05
C LEU A 169 -18.10 -24.55 -15.42
N SER A 170 -16.76 -24.53 -15.45
CA SER A 170 -15.97 -24.75 -16.68
C SER A 170 -16.15 -26.15 -17.29
N THR A 171 -16.62 -27.11 -16.48
CA THR A 171 -16.86 -28.49 -16.89
C THR A 171 -18.34 -28.81 -17.11
N LEU A 172 -19.23 -28.05 -16.47
CA LEU A 172 -20.68 -28.23 -16.55
C LEU A 172 -21.28 -27.48 -17.74
N SER A 173 -22.43 -27.93 -18.21
CA SER A 173 -23.26 -27.09 -19.09
C SER A 173 -23.88 -25.97 -18.27
N HIS A 174 -23.77 -24.72 -18.73
CA HIS A 174 -24.34 -23.57 -18.03
C HIS A 174 -25.86 -23.70 -17.82
N ASP A 175 -26.58 -24.40 -18.71
CA ASP A 175 -28.03 -24.61 -18.64
C ASP A 175 -28.45 -25.85 -17.84
N SER A 176 -27.49 -26.68 -17.39
CA SER A 176 -27.76 -27.82 -16.51
C SER A 176 -28.27 -27.37 -15.14
N ASP A 177 -28.91 -28.26 -14.38
CA ASP A 177 -29.39 -27.92 -13.03
C ASP A 177 -28.22 -27.59 -12.11
N GLU A 178 -27.12 -28.35 -12.20
CA GLU A 178 -25.89 -28.15 -11.44
C GLU A 178 -25.15 -26.88 -11.87
N GLY A 179 -25.02 -26.63 -13.18
CA GLY A 179 -24.36 -25.42 -13.71
C GLY A 179 -25.11 -24.15 -13.33
N MET A 180 -26.45 -24.16 -13.42
CA MET A 180 -27.28 -23.05 -12.96
C MET A 180 -27.17 -22.84 -11.45
N MET A 181 -27.08 -23.92 -10.65
CA MET A 181 -26.90 -23.83 -9.21
C MET A 181 -25.55 -23.17 -8.86
N ALA A 182 -24.45 -23.61 -9.49
CA ALA A 182 -23.13 -23.02 -9.29
C ALA A 182 -23.13 -21.52 -9.65
N LEU A 183 -23.74 -21.15 -10.78
CA LEU A 183 -23.84 -19.77 -11.23
C LEU A 183 -24.70 -18.91 -10.29
N ALA A 184 -25.81 -19.44 -9.78
CA ALA A 184 -26.62 -18.78 -8.76
C ALA A 184 -25.85 -18.58 -7.45
N THR A 185 -25.09 -19.59 -7.02
CA THR A 185 -24.25 -19.48 -5.82
C THR A 185 -23.17 -18.41 -5.99
N ILE A 186 -22.48 -18.35 -7.14
CA ILE A 186 -21.53 -17.26 -7.44
C ILE A 186 -22.23 -15.90 -7.32
N PHE A 187 -23.40 -15.73 -7.94
CA PHE A 187 -24.16 -14.47 -7.88
C PHE A 187 -24.51 -14.05 -6.45
N PHE A 188 -24.99 -14.98 -5.61
CA PHE A 188 -25.32 -14.66 -4.21
C PHE A 188 -24.08 -14.36 -3.36
N ILE A 189 -22.97 -15.06 -3.58
CA ILE A 189 -21.69 -14.72 -2.92
C ILE A 189 -21.28 -13.31 -3.32
N TYR A 190 -21.39 -13.00 -4.61
CA TYR A 190 -20.82 -11.79 -5.20
C TYR A 190 -21.62 -10.52 -4.86
N GLU A 191 -22.96 -10.57 -4.91
CA GLU A 191 -23.82 -9.37 -4.83
C GLU A 191 -24.72 -9.30 -3.59
N ALA A 192 -24.90 -10.38 -2.82
CA ALA A 192 -25.97 -10.46 -1.82
C ALA A 192 -25.48 -10.50 -0.36
N ASN A 193 -26.11 -9.69 0.49
CA ASN A 193 -25.95 -9.73 1.95
C ASN A 193 -26.67 -10.92 2.62
N ILE A 194 -27.74 -11.43 1.99
CA ILE A 194 -28.46 -12.62 2.44
C ILE A 194 -28.66 -13.57 1.26
N MET A 195 -28.76 -14.87 1.54
CA MET A 195 -28.96 -15.91 0.53
C MET A 195 -30.01 -16.94 0.94
N PRO A 196 -30.67 -17.61 -0.01
CA PRO A 196 -31.56 -18.73 0.29
C PRO A 196 -30.85 -19.88 1.00
N ASN A 197 -31.55 -20.60 1.88
CA ASN A 197 -30.99 -21.74 2.61
C ASN A 197 -30.37 -22.80 1.69
N TYR A 198 -30.99 -23.09 0.55
CA TYR A 198 -30.46 -24.10 -0.38
C TYR A 198 -29.14 -23.67 -1.06
N ILE A 199 -28.92 -22.35 -1.25
CA ILE A 199 -27.63 -21.82 -1.74
C ILE A 199 -26.59 -21.95 -0.64
N HIS A 200 -26.94 -21.61 0.59
CA HIS A 200 -26.06 -21.79 1.75
C HIS A 200 -25.68 -23.27 1.93
N GLU A 201 -26.64 -24.19 1.84
CA GLU A 201 -26.41 -25.65 1.93
C GLU A 201 -25.54 -26.17 0.78
N TYR A 202 -25.62 -25.56 -0.39
CA TYR A 202 -24.74 -25.89 -1.52
C TYR A 202 -23.32 -25.32 -1.34
N LEU A 203 -23.20 -24.14 -0.73
CA LEU A 203 -21.93 -23.47 -0.46
C LEU A 203 -21.11 -24.15 0.65
N SER A 204 -21.76 -24.62 1.71
CA SER A 204 -21.05 -25.20 2.88
C SER A 204 -20.11 -26.35 2.51
N PRO A 205 -20.53 -27.39 1.75
CA PRO A 205 -19.63 -28.48 1.34
C PRO A 205 -18.42 -28.02 0.51
N ILE A 206 -18.58 -26.97 -0.29
CA ILE A 206 -17.48 -26.41 -1.10
C ILE A 206 -16.42 -25.79 -0.18
N MET A 207 -16.86 -24.97 0.78
CA MET A 207 -15.97 -24.38 1.79
C MET A 207 -15.32 -25.46 2.67
N GLU A 208 -16.05 -26.50 3.04
CA GLU A 208 -15.52 -27.63 3.80
C GLU A 208 -14.46 -28.41 3.04
N ASN A 209 -14.66 -28.68 1.75
CA ASN A 209 -13.67 -29.36 0.93
C ASN A 209 -12.37 -28.54 0.82
N ILE A 210 -12.49 -27.22 0.61
CA ILE A 210 -11.32 -26.33 0.60
C ILE A 210 -10.63 -26.39 1.97
N LEU A 211 -11.38 -26.25 3.05
CA LEU A 211 -10.86 -26.27 4.42
C LEU A 211 -10.08 -27.55 4.73
N VAL A 212 -10.64 -28.72 4.38
CA VAL A 212 -10.00 -30.03 4.60
C VAL A 212 -8.67 -30.10 3.86
N ILE A 213 -8.64 -29.71 2.58
CA ILE A 213 -7.40 -29.70 1.79
C ILE A 213 -6.34 -28.79 2.44
N LEU A 214 -6.73 -27.60 2.88
CA LEU A 214 -5.82 -26.66 3.54
C LEU A 214 -5.30 -27.19 4.88
N GLN A 215 -6.18 -27.79 5.70
CA GLN A 215 -5.82 -28.38 6.99
C GLN A 215 -4.85 -29.55 6.80
N GLU A 216 -5.14 -30.47 5.88
CA GLU A 216 -4.23 -31.58 5.58
C GLU A 216 -2.84 -31.10 5.16
N ASN A 217 -2.77 -30.02 4.38
CA ASN A 217 -1.49 -29.43 3.98
C ASN A 217 -0.76 -28.79 5.16
N CYS A 218 -1.47 -28.04 6.00
CA CYS A 218 -0.91 -27.44 7.21
C CYS A 218 -0.37 -28.51 8.17
N ASP A 219 -1.12 -29.58 8.43
CA ASP A 219 -0.69 -30.68 9.30
C ASP A 219 0.54 -31.41 8.74
N ARG A 220 0.59 -31.61 7.41
CA ARG A 220 1.77 -32.18 6.72
C ARG A 220 2.99 -31.28 6.79
N LEU A 221 2.80 -29.96 6.86
CA LEU A 221 3.89 -28.99 7.05
C LEU A 221 4.38 -29.02 8.49
N GLN A 222 3.47 -29.01 9.47
CA GLN A 222 3.80 -28.98 10.90
C GLN A 222 4.43 -30.29 11.41
N SER A 223 4.05 -31.43 10.85
CA SER A 223 4.64 -32.75 11.20
C SER A 223 6.10 -32.93 10.74
N ARG A 224 6.66 -32.00 9.96
CA ARG A 224 8.06 -32.03 9.53
C ARG A 224 8.92 -31.24 10.51
N GLN A 225 9.79 -31.94 11.24
CA GLN A 225 10.65 -31.34 12.28
C GLN A 225 11.91 -30.63 11.76
N ASP A 226 12.22 -30.69 10.46
CA ASP A 226 13.45 -30.13 9.87
C ASP A 226 13.13 -28.93 8.96
N GLU A 227 13.69 -27.76 9.25
CA GLU A 227 13.56 -26.52 8.46
C GLU A 227 13.94 -26.72 6.99
N ARG A 228 14.96 -27.54 6.68
CA ARG A 228 15.32 -27.82 5.28
C ARG A 228 14.24 -28.63 4.58
N CYS A 229 13.60 -29.53 5.30
CA CYS A 229 12.49 -30.32 4.80
C CYS A 229 11.20 -29.52 4.66
N ILE A 230 10.97 -28.50 5.51
CA ILE A 230 9.89 -27.53 5.36
C ILE A 230 10.12 -26.70 4.10
N ILE A 231 11.33 -26.13 3.91
CA ILE A 231 11.67 -25.34 2.71
C ILE A 231 11.53 -26.20 1.45
N LEU A 232 12.24 -27.34 1.37
CA LEU A 232 12.19 -28.26 0.21
C LEU A 232 10.78 -28.79 -0.09
N TRP A 233 9.90 -28.88 0.91
CA TRP A 233 8.54 -29.35 0.71
C TRP A 233 7.55 -28.22 0.41
N SER A 234 7.70 -27.02 0.97
CA SER A 234 7.01 -25.81 0.50
C SER A 234 7.31 -25.55 -0.98
N PHE A 235 8.55 -25.77 -1.41
CA PHE A 235 8.92 -25.79 -2.83
C PHE A 235 8.12 -26.84 -3.64
N ARG A 236 7.92 -28.05 -3.10
CA ARG A 236 7.11 -29.11 -3.76
C ARG A 236 5.60 -28.89 -3.64
N LEU A 237 5.12 -28.17 -2.63
CA LEU A 237 3.73 -27.83 -2.39
C LEU A 237 3.21 -26.87 -3.47
N CYS A 238 4.04 -25.90 -3.88
CA CYS A 238 3.74 -24.99 -4.99
C CYS A 238 3.76 -25.67 -6.38
N LEU A 239 4.37 -26.85 -6.52
CA LEU A 239 4.71 -27.44 -7.82
C LEU A 239 4.03 -28.78 -8.16
N LYS A 240 3.35 -29.44 -7.20
CA LYS A 240 2.65 -30.71 -7.49
C LYS A 240 1.13 -30.55 -7.42
N HIS A 241 0.49 -30.92 -8.53
CA HIS A 241 -0.96 -30.90 -8.87
C HIS A 241 -1.95 -31.54 -7.85
N GLY A 242 -1.55 -31.86 -6.61
CA GLY A 242 -2.42 -32.51 -5.61
C GLY A 242 -2.47 -31.84 -4.23
N ASN A 243 -1.87 -30.66 -4.04
CA ASN A 243 -1.80 -29.99 -2.74
C ASN A 243 -2.45 -28.59 -2.72
N SER A 244 -3.18 -28.20 -3.77
CA SER A 244 -3.99 -26.98 -3.81
C SER A 244 -5.45 -27.37 -4.01
N PRO A 245 -6.43 -26.60 -3.49
CA PRO A 245 -7.84 -26.84 -3.80
C PRO A 245 -8.16 -26.81 -5.30
N LEU A 246 -7.29 -26.17 -6.11
CA LEU A 246 -7.43 -26.01 -7.54
C LEU A 246 -6.09 -26.24 -8.25
N GLU A 247 -6.08 -26.98 -9.35
CA GLU A 247 -4.85 -27.33 -10.08
C GLU A 247 -4.11 -26.11 -10.68
N TRP A 248 -4.84 -25.04 -10.98
CA TRP A 248 -4.31 -23.82 -11.59
C TRP A 248 -4.06 -22.70 -10.57
N VAL A 249 -4.25 -22.96 -9.28
CA VAL A 249 -4.02 -21.98 -8.19
C VAL A 249 -2.93 -22.50 -7.27
N SER A 250 -2.04 -21.62 -6.82
CA SER A 250 -1.10 -21.90 -5.74
C SER A 250 -1.28 -20.91 -4.60
N LEU A 251 -1.34 -21.47 -3.39
CA LEU A 251 -1.40 -20.70 -2.15
C LEU A 251 -0.04 -20.75 -1.48
N HIS A 252 0.45 -19.60 -1.04
CA HIS A 252 1.70 -19.57 -0.28
C HIS A 252 1.52 -20.18 1.12
N ALA A 253 2.43 -21.04 1.56
CA ALA A 253 2.24 -21.79 2.81
C ALA A 253 2.11 -20.88 4.04
N SER A 254 2.83 -19.74 4.08
CA SER A 254 2.70 -18.75 5.16
C SER A 254 1.29 -18.16 5.32
N ASP A 255 0.42 -18.29 4.30
CA ASP A 255 -0.93 -17.70 4.31
C ASP A 255 -2.03 -18.74 4.59
N MET A 256 -1.74 -20.04 4.53
CA MET A 256 -2.76 -21.09 4.65
C MET A 256 -3.55 -21.02 5.96
N ALA A 257 -2.86 -20.74 7.07
CA ALA A 257 -3.51 -20.57 8.38
C ALA A 257 -4.54 -19.41 8.39
N LYS A 258 -4.30 -18.35 7.61
CA LYS A 258 -5.23 -17.22 7.50
C LYS A 258 -6.52 -17.65 6.81
N TYR A 259 -6.42 -18.38 5.70
CA TYR A 259 -7.58 -18.89 4.97
C TYR A 259 -8.37 -19.93 5.77
N ILE A 260 -7.68 -20.81 6.50
CA ILE A 260 -8.31 -21.76 7.43
C ILE A 260 -9.10 -21.02 8.51
N GLY A 261 -8.53 -19.97 9.10
CA GLY A 261 -9.21 -19.14 10.10
C GLY A 261 -10.51 -18.55 9.56
N VAL A 262 -10.48 -17.97 8.36
CA VAL A 262 -11.67 -17.41 7.69
C VAL A 262 -12.73 -18.48 7.42
N LEU A 263 -12.33 -19.63 6.85
CA LEU A 263 -13.27 -20.72 6.55
C LEU A 263 -13.89 -21.33 7.81
N ASN A 264 -13.11 -21.49 8.88
CA ASN A 264 -13.63 -21.94 10.17
C ASN A 264 -14.67 -20.96 10.72
N HIS A 265 -14.42 -19.66 10.60
CA HIS A 265 -15.38 -18.63 11.01
C HIS A 265 -16.67 -18.70 10.17
N TRP A 266 -16.57 -18.71 8.84
CA TRP A 266 -17.74 -18.79 7.94
C TRP A 266 -18.56 -20.09 8.08
N LEU A 267 -17.90 -21.19 8.47
CA LEU A 267 -18.55 -22.48 8.74
C LEU A 267 -19.05 -22.64 10.18
N ASN A 268 -18.89 -21.62 11.04
CA ASN A 268 -19.19 -21.66 12.47
C ASN A 268 -18.50 -22.83 13.21
N LYS A 269 -17.21 -23.04 12.92
CA LYS A 269 -16.35 -24.09 13.53
C LYS A 269 -15.34 -23.54 14.53
N SER A 270 -15.35 -22.25 14.86
CA SER A 270 -14.41 -21.64 15.82
C SER A 270 -14.80 -21.90 17.27
N ASP A 271 -13.80 -22.12 18.13
CA ASP A 271 -13.97 -22.35 19.58
C ASP A 271 -14.44 -21.07 20.32
N GLU A 272 -14.05 -19.90 19.80
CA GLU A 272 -14.63 -18.61 20.17
C GLU A 272 -15.86 -18.40 19.28
N GLY A 273 -17.05 -18.29 19.87
CA GLY A 273 -18.31 -18.27 19.12
C GLY A 273 -18.27 -17.26 17.97
N SER A 274 -18.41 -17.74 16.73
CA SER A 274 -18.46 -16.89 15.55
C SER A 274 -19.73 -16.06 15.57
N TYR A 275 -19.58 -14.74 15.71
CA TYR A 275 -20.71 -13.84 15.51
C TYR A 275 -21.12 -13.89 14.03
N SER A 276 -22.41 -14.04 13.77
CA SER A 276 -23.01 -13.92 12.45
C SER A 276 -24.32 -13.15 12.60
N PHE A 277 -24.57 -12.23 11.68
CA PHE A 277 -25.83 -11.51 11.65
C PHE A 277 -27.01 -12.46 11.39
N THR A 278 -28.14 -12.13 11.99
CA THR A 278 -29.43 -12.74 11.64
C THR A 278 -29.97 -12.12 10.35
N THR A 279 -30.85 -12.86 9.67
CA THR A 279 -31.53 -12.37 8.46
C THR A 279 -32.32 -11.08 8.76
N SER A 280 -32.96 -10.98 9.93
CA SER A 280 -33.71 -9.78 10.33
C SER A 280 -32.81 -8.56 10.53
N GLU A 281 -31.60 -8.73 11.08
CA GLU A 281 -30.62 -7.64 11.22
C GLU A 281 -30.16 -7.14 9.85
N ALA A 282 -29.77 -8.06 8.96
CA ALA A 282 -29.35 -7.70 7.61
C ALA A 282 -30.48 -6.99 6.83
N MET A 283 -31.71 -7.50 6.90
CA MET A 283 -32.86 -6.87 6.26
C MET A 283 -33.12 -5.45 6.77
N ARG A 284 -32.94 -5.22 8.08
CA ARG A 284 -33.11 -3.91 8.70
C ARG A 284 -32.01 -2.95 8.24
N GLY A 285 -30.75 -3.35 8.33
CA GLY A 285 -29.61 -2.52 7.93
C GLY A 285 -29.67 -2.10 6.47
N ILE A 286 -29.94 -3.05 5.56
CA ILE A 286 -30.15 -2.76 4.12
C ILE A 286 -31.27 -1.74 3.91
N HIS A 287 -32.38 -1.89 4.64
CA HIS A 287 -33.51 -0.98 4.51
C HIS A 287 -33.16 0.42 4.99
N GLU A 288 -32.51 0.54 6.15
CA GLU A 288 -32.11 1.81 6.74
C GLU A 288 -31.12 2.55 5.83
N GLU A 289 -30.14 1.87 5.26
CA GLU A 289 -29.11 2.51 4.43
C GLU A 289 -29.53 2.85 2.99
N LEU A 290 -30.41 2.04 2.39
CA LEU A 290 -30.76 2.19 0.97
C LEU A 290 -32.08 2.93 0.72
N SER A 291 -32.94 3.09 1.74
CA SER A 291 -34.26 3.73 1.55
C SER A 291 -34.19 5.20 1.17
N ASP A 292 -33.20 5.92 1.69
CA ASP A 292 -33.03 7.36 1.45
C ASP A 292 -32.16 7.68 0.23
N ARG A 293 -31.64 6.66 -0.46
CA ARG A 293 -30.80 6.84 -1.65
C ARG A 293 -31.63 7.29 -2.86
N PRO A 294 -31.07 8.14 -3.75
CA PRO A 294 -31.77 8.60 -4.94
C PRO A 294 -32.25 7.42 -5.80
N HIS A 295 -33.39 7.61 -6.45
CA HIS A 295 -34.04 6.56 -7.21
C HIS A 295 -33.14 6.09 -8.36
N PHE A 296 -33.03 4.77 -8.50
CA PHE A 296 -32.35 4.12 -9.61
C PHE A 296 -32.98 4.54 -10.94
N LEU A 297 -32.15 4.99 -11.88
CA LEU A 297 -32.61 5.54 -13.15
C LEU A 297 -33.05 4.46 -14.15
N ASP A 298 -32.64 3.20 -13.94
CA ASP A 298 -33.05 2.10 -14.82
C ASP A 298 -34.42 1.53 -14.41
N GLU A 299 -35.43 1.83 -15.21
CA GLU A 299 -36.81 1.36 -15.01
C GLU A 299 -36.96 -0.15 -15.17
N HIS A 300 -36.01 -0.84 -15.81
CA HIS A 300 -36.09 -2.28 -16.12
C HIS A 300 -36.03 -3.17 -14.87
N PHE A 301 -35.21 -2.80 -13.89
CA PHE A 301 -35.03 -3.56 -12.64
C PHE A 301 -35.71 -2.91 -11.42
N LYS A 302 -36.46 -1.82 -11.62
CA LYS A 302 -37.05 -1.01 -10.56
C LYS A 302 -37.85 -1.80 -9.53
N LYS A 303 -38.66 -2.77 -9.98
CA LYS A 303 -39.46 -3.62 -9.09
C LYS A 303 -38.59 -4.55 -8.24
N GLU A 304 -37.55 -5.13 -8.83
CA GLU A 304 -36.61 -6.00 -8.11
C GLU A 304 -35.85 -5.19 -7.06
N LYS A 305 -35.36 -3.99 -7.43
CA LYS A 305 -34.69 -3.07 -6.49
C LYS A 305 -35.58 -2.66 -5.33
N GLN A 306 -36.85 -2.33 -5.57
CA GLN A 306 -37.80 -2.01 -4.50
C GLN A 306 -37.99 -3.16 -3.51
N ILE A 307 -37.94 -4.40 -3.99
CA ILE A 307 -38.03 -5.59 -3.14
C ILE A 307 -36.72 -5.79 -2.37
N TYR A 308 -35.57 -5.60 -3.01
CA TYR A 308 -34.26 -5.66 -2.36
C TYR A 308 -34.12 -4.62 -1.24
N VAL A 309 -34.40 -3.34 -1.51
CA VAL A 309 -34.32 -2.26 -0.49
C VAL A 309 -35.21 -2.54 0.72
N LYS A 310 -36.32 -3.28 0.54
CA LYS A 310 -37.25 -3.56 1.63
C LYS A 310 -36.97 -4.86 2.38
N TYR A 311 -36.37 -5.85 1.72
CA TYR A 311 -36.27 -7.22 2.24
C TYR A 311 -34.91 -7.89 2.05
N GLY A 312 -33.93 -7.23 1.43
CA GLY A 312 -32.61 -7.78 1.08
C GLY A 312 -32.64 -8.88 0.01
N ILE A 313 -33.77 -9.11 -0.66
CA ILE A 313 -33.95 -10.24 -1.58
C ILE A 313 -33.45 -9.87 -2.99
N LEU A 314 -32.44 -10.59 -3.47
CA LEU A 314 -32.13 -10.67 -4.90
C LEU A 314 -32.84 -11.89 -5.52
N ARG A 315 -33.38 -11.74 -6.74
CA ARG A 315 -34.16 -12.80 -7.36
C ARG A 315 -33.24 -13.94 -7.84
N PRO A 316 -33.45 -15.20 -7.40
CA PRO A 316 -32.75 -16.34 -7.99
C PRO A 316 -33.14 -16.55 -9.46
N PRO A 317 -32.37 -17.33 -10.24
CA PRO A 317 -32.73 -17.66 -11.62
C PRO A 317 -34.10 -18.34 -11.68
N GLU A 318 -34.92 -18.03 -12.67
CA GLU A 318 -36.32 -18.48 -12.70
C GLU A 318 -36.47 -20.00 -12.59
N LYS A 319 -35.58 -20.76 -13.24
CA LYS A 319 -35.53 -22.23 -13.18
C LYS A 319 -35.31 -22.75 -11.76
N ILE A 320 -34.42 -22.10 -10.99
CA ILE A 320 -34.12 -22.46 -9.59
C ILE A 320 -35.24 -21.97 -8.67
N LEU A 321 -35.71 -20.74 -8.86
CA LEU A 321 -36.81 -20.17 -8.07
C LEU A 321 -38.06 -21.05 -8.15
N MET A 322 -38.44 -21.52 -9.33
CA MET A 322 -39.62 -22.35 -9.53
C MET A 322 -39.48 -23.77 -8.97
N SER A 323 -38.26 -24.32 -8.94
CA SER A 323 -38.01 -25.68 -8.45
C SER A 323 -37.75 -25.74 -6.94
N ARG A 324 -37.02 -24.76 -6.38
CA ARG A 324 -36.59 -24.75 -4.97
C ARG A 324 -37.48 -23.88 -4.08
N GLU A 325 -38.03 -22.78 -4.60
CA GLU A 325 -38.84 -21.83 -3.82
C GLU A 325 -40.13 -21.37 -4.55
N PRO A 326 -41.01 -22.29 -4.98
CA PRO A 326 -42.22 -21.93 -5.72
C PRO A 326 -43.16 -20.99 -4.93
N ARG A 327 -43.16 -21.08 -3.59
CA ARG A 327 -43.92 -20.18 -2.72
C ARG A 327 -43.39 -18.74 -2.80
N LEU A 328 -42.08 -18.55 -2.85
CA LEU A 328 -41.46 -17.23 -2.95
C LEU A 328 -41.84 -16.54 -4.27
N SER A 329 -41.87 -17.27 -5.39
CA SER A 329 -42.32 -16.76 -6.70
C SER A 329 -43.71 -16.12 -6.65
N GLY A 330 -44.64 -16.68 -5.87
CA GLY A 330 -45.96 -16.10 -5.65
C GLY A 330 -45.95 -14.86 -4.75
N LEU A 331 -45.15 -14.87 -3.69
CA LEU A 331 -45.08 -13.79 -2.70
C LEU A 331 -44.43 -12.51 -3.27
N ILE A 332 -43.37 -12.64 -4.08
CA ILE A 332 -42.67 -11.51 -4.72
C ILE A 332 -43.58 -10.78 -5.73
N LYS A 333 -44.52 -11.49 -6.37
CA LYS A 333 -45.49 -10.91 -7.31
C LYS A 333 -46.62 -10.11 -6.64
N THR A 334 -46.83 -10.30 -5.34
CA THR A 334 -47.90 -9.64 -4.56
C THR A 334 -47.34 -8.96 -3.30
N PRO A 335 -46.56 -7.87 -3.43
CA PRO A 335 -45.88 -7.21 -2.30
C PRO A 335 -46.82 -6.62 -1.24
N SER A 336 -48.13 -6.56 -1.52
CA SER A 336 -49.19 -6.14 -0.59
C SER A 336 -49.35 -7.06 0.63
N LYS A 337 -48.74 -8.26 0.65
CA LYS A 337 -48.64 -9.16 1.81
C LYS A 337 -47.29 -9.03 2.54
N SER A 338 -46.91 -7.81 2.91
CA SER A 338 -45.58 -7.48 3.41
C SER A 338 -45.09 -8.33 4.61
N THR A 339 -46.01 -8.74 5.48
CA THR A 339 -45.71 -9.54 6.68
C THR A 339 -45.47 -11.02 6.38
N GLU A 340 -46.18 -11.60 5.40
CA GLU A 340 -46.01 -13.01 5.02
C GLU A 340 -44.67 -13.22 4.32
N LEU A 341 -44.30 -12.31 3.41
CA LEU A 341 -43.00 -12.33 2.75
C LEU A 341 -41.86 -12.20 3.76
N ARG A 342 -41.91 -11.22 4.67
CA ARG A 342 -40.88 -11.04 5.72
C ARG A 342 -40.67 -12.32 6.53
N LYS A 343 -41.74 -12.89 7.09
CA LYS A 343 -41.65 -14.14 7.89
C LYS A 343 -41.12 -15.32 7.09
N TYR A 344 -41.42 -15.37 5.79
CA TYR A 344 -40.88 -16.40 4.92
C TYR A 344 -39.35 -16.26 4.77
N ILE A 345 -38.86 -15.05 4.53
CA ILE A 345 -37.42 -14.78 4.38
C ILE A 345 -36.67 -15.06 5.68
N GLU A 346 -37.15 -14.53 6.81
CA GLU A 346 -36.55 -14.77 8.14
C GLU A 346 -36.40 -16.26 8.47
N LYS A 347 -37.29 -17.11 7.95
CA LYS A 347 -37.25 -18.56 8.16
C LYS A 347 -36.39 -19.32 7.16
N ASN A 348 -36.34 -18.88 5.90
CA ASN A 348 -35.81 -19.69 4.79
C ASN A 348 -34.52 -19.13 4.17
N TRP A 349 -34.05 -17.97 4.64
CA TRP A 349 -32.86 -17.29 4.14
C TRP A 349 -31.90 -17.04 5.30
N LYS A 350 -30.60 -16.93 4.99
CA LYS A 350 -29.51 -16.71 5.94
C LYS A 350 -28.65 -15.54 5.51
N PHE A 351 -27.95 -14.95 6.47
CA PHE A 351 -26.84 -14.04 6.18
C PHE A 351 -25.81 -14.74 5.30
N ASN A 352 -25.22 -13.99 4.37
CA ASN A 352 -24.10 -14.45 3.58
C ASN A 352 -22.80 -14.29 4.38
N PRO A 353 -22.19 -15.36 4.92
CA PRO A 353 -21.01 -15.24 5.75
C PRO A 353 -19.82 -14.64 4.99
N THR A 354 -19.75 -14.79 3.67
CA THR A 354 -18.67 -14.23 2.84
C THR A 354 -18.76 -12.71 2.66
N MET A 355 -19.78 -12.06 3.23
CA MET A 355 -19.93 -10.60 3.20
C MET A 355 -19.29 -9.91 4.41
N MET A 356 -18.84 -10.66 5.42
CA MET A 356 -18.29 -10.12 6.65
C MET A 356 -16.79 -10.43 6.78
N ASP A 357 -16.02 -9.38 7.06
CA ASP A 357 -14.67 -9.50 7.62
C ASP A 357 -14.76 -9.35 9.14
N SER A 358 -14.53 -10.47 9.84
CA SER A 358 -14.60 -10.52 11.30
C SER A 358 -13.56 -9.64 11.97
N ASP A 359 -12.33 -9.59 11.46
CA ASP A 359 -11.26 -8.80 12.06
C ASP A 359 -11.61 -7.31 11.97
N TRP A 360 -12.09 -6.88 10.80
CA TRP A 360 -12.54 -5.50 10.57
C TRP A 360 -13.74 -5.15 11.45
N TYR A 361 -14.74 -6.04 11.53
CA TYR A 361 -15.92 -5.82 12.37
C TYR A 361 -15.56 -5.76 13.86
N ASP A 362 -14.70 -6.65 14.35
CA ASP A 362 -14.23 -6.63 15.73
C ASP A 362 -13.41 -5.37 16.05
N ASP A 363 -12.58 -4.93 15.10
CA ASP A 363 -11.84 -3.67 15.21
C ASP A 363 -12.77 -2.46 15.25
N MET A 364 -13.81 -2.42 14.41
CA MET A 364 -14.88 -1.42 14.45
C MET A 364 -15.63 -1.41 15.79
N GLN A 365 -16.07 -2.58 16.27
CA GLN A 365 -16.82 -2.71 17.53
C GLN A 365 -15.98 -2.36 18.77
N ARG A 366 -14.67 -2.62 18.75
CA ARG A 366 -13.75 -2.22 19.83
C ARG A 366 -13.58 -0.70 19.90
N ARG A 367 -13.62 -0.06 18.74
CA ARG A 367 -13.38 1.35 18.50
C ARG A 367 -14.58 2.21 18.89
N ASP A 368 -15.73 1.94 18.27
CA ASP A 368 -17.00 2.58 18.58
C ASP A 368 -18.14 1.56 18.47
N ARG A 369 -18.73 1.21 19.61
CA ARG A 369 -19.88 0.29 19.67
C ARG A 369 -21.14 0.85 19.02
N SER A 370 -21.17 2.15 18.68
CA SER A 370 -22.26 2.79 17.96
C SER A 370 -22.06 2.81 16.44
N GLU A 371 -20.88 2.47 15.93
CA GLU A 371 -20.69 2.24 14.49
C GLU A 371 -21.42 0.97 14.06
N GLU A 372 -22.21 1.10 12.99
CA GLU A 372 -22.97 0.00 12.40
C GLU A 372 -22.19 -0.64 11.24
N PHE A 373 -22.46 -1.92 11.00
CA PHE A 373 -21.92 -2.63 9.84
C PHE A 373 -22.38 -1.97 8.54
N ASP A 374 -21.50 -1.86 7.53
CA ASP A 374 -21.85 -1.27 6.23
C ASP A 374 -22.75 -2.22 5.42
N TRP A 375 -24.03 -1.87 5.33
CA TRP A 375 -25.04 -2.55 4.51
C TRP A 375 -25.21 -1.90 3.12
N GLY A 376 -24.40 -0.89 2.83
CA GLY A 376 -24.62 0.11 1.80
C GLY A 376 -24.26 -0.30 0.40
N ASN A 377 -23.79 -1.53 0.19
CA ASN A 377 -23.59 -2.05 -1.16
C ASN A 377 -24.94 -2.20 -1.88
N ASP A 378 -25.13 -1.44 -2.96
CA ASP A 378 -26.29 -1.52 -3.82
C ASP A 378 -25.97 -2.43 -5.02
N PRO A 379 -26.46 -3.69 -5.04
CA PRO A 379 -26.13 -4.66 -6.08
C PRO A 379 -26.66 -4.25 -7.46
N PHE A 380 -27.56 -3.27 -7.56
CA PHE A 380 -28.04 -2.77 -8.85
C PHE A 380 -27.03 -1.85 -9.54
N GLU A 381 -25.96 -1.41 -8.87
CA GLU A 381 -24.81 -0.79 -9.53
C GLU A 381 -24.12 -1.75 -10.51
N ALA A 382 -24.26 -3.07 -10.30
CA ALA A 382 -23.78 -4.11 -11.19
C ALA A 382 -24.35 -3.97 -12.62
N VAL A 383 -25.53 -3.34 -12.79
CA VAL A 383 -26.13 -3.08 -14.11
C VAL A 383 -25.19 -2.23 -14.97
N PHE A 384 -24.65 -1.16 -14.39
CA PHE A 384 -23.69 -0.28 -15.07
C PHE A 384 -22.30 -0.91 -15.14
N GLN A 385 -21.87 -1.61 -14.08
CA GLN A 385 -20.53 -2.19 -14.00
C GLN A 385 -20.32 -3.30 -15.04
N PHE A 386 -21.33 -4.15 -15.30
CA PHE A 386 -21.22 -5.31 -16.20
C PHE A 386 -21.87 -5.12 -17.57
N GLU A 387 -22.29 -3.90 -17.93
CA GLU A 387 -23.00 -3.59 -19.19
C GLU A 387 -22.29 -4.18 -20.43
N ALA A 388 -20.95 -4.11 -20.46
CA ALA A 388 -20.14 -4.59 -21.59
C ALA A 388 -20.30 -6.10 -21.87
N PHE A 389 -20.58 -6.90 -20.84
CA PHE A 389 -20.73 -8.36 -20.93
C PHE A 389 -22.17 -8.77 -21.24
N HIS A 390 -23.13 -7.90 -20.93
CA HIS A 390 -24.54 -8.15 -21.20
C HIS A 390 -24.99 -7.71 -22.61
N LYS A 391 -24.28 -6.76 -23.25
CA LYS A 391 -24.73 -6.09 -24.48
C LYS A 391 -25.28 -7.05 -25.55
N GLY A 392 -26.59 -6.93 -25.84
CA GLY A 392 -27.29 -7.72 -26.85
C GLY A 392 -28.03 -8.96 -26.30
N ARG A 393 -27.97 -9.24 -25.00
CA ARG A 393 -28.77 -10.27 -24.32
C ARG A 393 -30.05 -9.63 -23.75
N LYS A 394 -31.13 -10.40 -23.59
CA LYS A 394 -32.34 -9.94 -22.88
C LYS A 394 -32.20 -10.35 -21.42
N SER A 395 -32.21 -9.38 -20.50
CA SER A 395 -32.28 -9.66 -19.06
C SER A 395 -33.73 -9.56 -18.56
N SER A 396 -34.14 -10.45 -17.65
CA SER A 396 -35.41 -10.37 -16.92
C SER A 396 -35.23 -10.14 -15.41
N SER A 397 -33.99 -10.16 -14.94
CA SER A 397 -33.59 -10.05 -13.54
C SER A 397 -32.14 -9.57 -13.43
N LEU A 398 -31.74 -9.05 -12.26
CA LEU A 398 -30.34 -8.68 -12.04
C LEU A 398 -29.38 -9.87 -12.28
N PHE A 399 -29.79 -11.08 -11.90
CA PHE A 399 -29.05 -12.31 -12.18
C PHE A 399 -28.76 -12.46 -13.68
N ASP A 400 -29.76 -12.34 -14.56
CA ASP A 400 -29.56 -12.50 -16.01
C ASP A 400 -28.62 -11.43 -16.62
N HIS A 401 -28.45 -10.30 -15.92
CA HIS A 401 -27.53 -9.25 -16.32
C HIS A 401 -26.09 -9.56 -15.94
N VAL A 402 -25.87 -10.09 -14.74
CA VAL A 402 -24.54 -10.37 -14.17
C VAL A 402 -24.00 -11.74 -14.59
N ALA A 403 -24.86 -12.76 -14.69
CA ALA A 403 -24.51 -14.14 -15.04
C ALA A 403 -23.60 -14.29 -16.29
N PRO A 404 -23.83 -13.56 -17.40
CA PRO A 404 -22.93 -13.54 -18.56
C PRO A 404 -21.44 -13.39 -18.24
N PHE A 405 -21.09 -12.52 -17.28
CA PHE A 405 -19.71 -12.26 -16.92
C PHE A 405 -19.01 -13.52 -16.36
N PHE A 406 -19.67 -14.23 -15.45
CA PHE A 406 -19.12 -15.44 -14.85
C PHE A 406 -19.16 -16.64 -15.80
N GLN A 407 -20.16 -16.72 -16.69
CA GLN A 407 -20.19 -17.70 -17.77
C GLN A 407 -18.99 -17.51 -18.72
N ASP A 408 -18.76 -16.27 -19.18
CA ASP A 408 -17.64 -15.95 -20.06
C ASP A 408 -16.30 -16.22 -19.34
N ALA A 409 -16.21 -15.98 -18.03
CA ALA A 409 -15.03 -16.31 -17.22
C ALA A 409 -14.78 -17.83 -17.10
N ALA A 410 -15.83 -18.62 -16.88
CA ALA A 410 -15.74 -20.09 -16.83
C ALA A 410 -15.34 -20.69 -18.20
N ASP A 411 -15.91 -20.16 -19.30
CA ASP A 411 -15.51 -20.52 -20.66
C ASP A 411 -14.04 -20.17 -20.92
N ALA A 412 -13.58 -18.99 -20.49
CA ALA A 412 -12.19 -18.60 -20.61
C ALA A 412 -11.28 -19.53 -19.79
N LEU A 413 -11.65 -19.87 -18.56
CA LEU A 413 -10.91 -20.80 -17.72
C LEU A 413 -10.77 -22.18 -18.38
N LYS A 414 -11.86 -22.71 -18.94
CA LYS A 414 -11.87 -23.99 -19.66
C LYS A 414 -10.84 -24.03 -20.78
N GLU A 415 -10.79 -22.97 -21.59
CA GLU A 415 -9.94 -22.87 -22.78
C GLU A 415 -8.48 -22.54 -22.46
N LEU A 416 -8.25 -21.89 -21.32
CA LEU A 416 -6.92 -21.55 -20.81
C LEU A 416 -6.31 -22.65 -19.91
N LYS A 417 -7.09 -23.65 -19.52
CA LYS A 417 -6.68 -24.74 -18.62
C LYS A 417 -5.38 -25.41 -19.10
N GLY A 418 -4.45 -25.63 -18.17
CA GLY A 418 -3.11 -26.17 -18.45
C GLY A 418 -2.08 -25.14 -18.95
N ARG A 419 -2.48 -23.90 -19.26
CA ARG A 419 -1.57 -22.79 -19.63
C ARG A 419 -1.76 -21.53 -18.78
N PHE A 420 -2.73 -21.53 -17.88
CA PHE A 420 -3.06 -20.44 -16.97
C PHE A 420 -2.80 -20.85 -15.52
N TYR A 421 -2.22 -19.93 -14.76
CA TYR A 421 -1.82 -20.15 -13.38
C TYR A 421 -2.00 -18.89 -12.53
N VAL A 422 -2.47 -19.05 -11.30
CA VAL A 422 -2.63 -17.97 -10.31
C VAL A 422 -1.86 -18.29 -9.05
N GLU A 423 -0.92 -17.42 -8.67
CA GLU A 423 -0.29 -17.40 -7.36
C GLU A 423 -1.03 -16.44 -6.42
N VAL A 424 -1.44 -16.92 -5.25
CA VAL A 424 -2.18 -16.13 -4.26
C VAL A 424 -1.29 -15.76 -3.09
N LEU A 425 -1.21 -14.47 -2.77
CA LEU A 425 -0.35 -13.91 -1.72
C LEU A 425 -1.15 -12.97 -0.80
N CYS A 426 -1.28 -13.32 0.48
CA CYS A 426 -1.98 -12.49 1.46
C CYS A 426 -1.01 -11.59 2.26
N GLY A 427 -0.96 -10.29 1.99
CA GLY A 427 -0.16 -9.33 2.76
C GLY A 427 0.08 -8.01 2.04
N ASP A 428 0.87 -7.13 2.68
CA ASP A 428 1.25 -5.82 2.14
C ASP A 428 2.03 -5.96 0.82
N ILE A 429 1.54 -5.30 -0.23
CA ILE A 429 2.16 -5.30 -1.56
C ILE A 429 3.60 -4.76 -1.55
N ILE A 430 3.94 -3.82 -0.67
CA ILE A 430 5.29 -3.26 -0.57
C ILE A 430 6.26 -4.31 -0.01
N GLU A 431 5.85 -5.08 0.99
CA GLU A 431 6.63 -6.21 1.49
C GLU A 431 6.84 -7.26 0.40
N ILE A 432 5.76 -7.63 -0.30
CA ILE A 432 5.82 -8.61 -1.41
C ILE A 432 6.73 -8.10 -2.53
N SER A 433 6.70 -6.80 -2.81
CA SER A 433 7.55 -6.20 -3.85
C SER A 433 9.03 -6.21 -3.47
N GLU A 434 9.35 -5.96 -2.21
CA GLU A 434 10.73 -6.12 -1.71
C GLU A 434 11.17 -7.58 -1.74
N TRP A 435 10.26 -8.50 -1.41
CA TRP A 435 10.53 -9.93 -1.49
C TRP A 435 10.84 -10.37 -2.93
N PHE A 436 10.04 -9.94 -3.91
CA PHE A 436 10.30 -10.25 -5.32
C PHE A 436 11.60 -9.64 -5.83
N ARG A 437 11.91 -8.41 -5.41
CA ARG A 437 13.08 -7.69 -5.92
C ARG A 437 14.40 -8.11 -5.27
N PHE A 438 14.37 -8.43 -3.98
CA PHE A 438 15.58 -8.63 -3.18
C PHE A 438 15.65 -9.99 -2.50
N GLY A 439 14.61 -10.81 -2.58
CA GLY A 439 14.53 -12.09 -1.86
C GLY A 439 14.40 -11.94 -0.34
N THR A 440 14.02 -10.75 0.15
CA THR A 440 13.96 -10.43 1.59
C THR A 440 12.53 -10.15 2.04
N SER A 441 12.03 -10.90 3.02
CA SER A 441 10.79 -10.58 3.74
C SER A 441 10.80 -11.20 5.15
N PRO A 442 10.14 -10.56 6.13
CA PRO A 442 9.96 -11.08 7.49
C PRO A 442 8.96 -12.23 7.57
N THR A 443 8.00 -12.31 6.63
CA THR A 443 6.89 -13.27 6.66
C THR A 443 6.97 -14.34 5.57
N ARG A 444 7.91 -14.21 4.63
CA ARG A 444 8.05 -15.09 3.46
C ARG A 444 9.36 -15.86 3.48
N PHE A 445 9.26 -17.14 3.12
CA PHE A 445 10.39 -17.98 2.76
C PHE A 445 10.57 -18.00 1.23
N SER A 446 11.52 -18.78 0.70
CA SER A 446 11.83 -18.80 -0.73
C SER A 446 10.67 -19.30 -1.61
N ARG A 447 10.49 -18.66 -2.76
CA ARG A 447 9.49 -19.00 -3.79
C ARG A 447 10.09 -19.93 -4.85
N SER A 448 9.24 -20.61 -5.61
CA SER A 448 9.67 -21.31 -6.83
C SER A 448 10.41 -20.35 -7.77
N GLU A 449 11.57 -20.79 -8.28
CA GLU A 449 12.34 -20.07 -9.30
C GLU A 449 11.60 -19.99 -10.64
N GLU A 450 10.59 -20.84 -10.86
CA GLU A 450 9.76 -20.82 -12.08
C GLU A 450 8.75 -19.66 -12.10
N PHE A 451 8.43 -19.08 -10.94
CA PHE A 451 7.45 -18.02 -10.85
C PHE A 451 8.09 -16.66 -11.24
N PRO A 452 7.36 -15.78 -11.94
CA PRO A 452 7.88 -14.51 -12.45
C PRO A 452 8.05 -13.46 -11.35
N THR A 453 9.23 -12.88 -11.21
CA THR A 453 9.50 -11.73 -10.31
C THR A 453 9.33 -10.38 -11.02
N GLU A 454 9.15 -10.41 -12.34
CA GLU A 454 8.89 -9.25 -13.19
C GLU A 454 7.62 -9.46 -14.03
N PHE A 455 6.86 -8.39 -14.28
CA PHE A 455 5.51 -8.45 -14.84
C PHE A 455 5.33 -7.59 -16.09
N ASP A 456 4.45 -8.04 -16.97
CA ASP A 456 4.00 -7.30 -18.16
C ASP A 456 2.97 -6.23 -17.78
N GLY A 457 2.08 -6.52 -16.84
CA GLY A 457 1.07 -5.58 -16.35
C GLY A 457 0.87 -5.71 -14.85
N ILE A 458 0.82 -4.58 -14.17
CA ILE A 458 0.51 -4.51 -12.73
C ILE A 458 -0.72 -3.62 -12.54
N HIS A 459 -1.74 -4.13 -11.85
CA HIS A 459 -2.91 -3.38 -11.40
C HIS A 459 -2.81 -3.18 -9.88
N LEU A 460 -3.08 -1.97 -9.42
CA LEU A 460 -2.97 -1.60 -8.00
C LEU A 460 -4.28 -1.11 -7.39
N SER A 461 -5.39 -1.14 -8.14
CA SER A 461 -6.63 -0.47 -7.72
C SER A 461 -6.33 0.98 -7.24
N ASN A 462 -6.88 1.36 -6.08
CA ASN A 462 -6.63 2.60 -5.36
C ASN A 462 -5.59 2.47 -4.22
N ILE A 463 -4.79 1.39 -4.16
CA ILE A 463 -3.73 1.20 -3.14
C ILE A 463 -2.86 2.45 -2.93
N PRO A 464 -2.44 3.20 -3.98
CA PRO A 464 -1.63 4.41 -3.77
C PRO A 464 -2.23 5.43 -2.82
N ASP A 465 -3.55 5.46 -2.62
CA ASP A 465 -4.22 6.33 -1.65
C ASP A 465 -3.78 6.03 -0.20
N TYR A 466 -3.29 4.82 0.09
CA TYR A 466 -3.00 4.32 1.44
C TYR A 466 -1.50 4.12 1.72
N ILE A 467 -0.65 4.06 0.68
CA ILE A 467 0.78 3.72 0.83
C ILE A 467 1.73 4.90 0.60
N GLY A 468 1.21 6.13 0.54
CA GLY A 468 2.01 7.34 0.30
C GLY A 468 2.08 7.74 -1.18
N GLY A 469 1.03 7.43 -1.94
CA GLY A 469 0.88 7.81 -3.33
C GLY A 469 1.93 7.19 -4.23
N ASN A 470 2.25 7.94 -5.28
CA ASN A 470 3.16 7.48 -6.32
C ASN A 470 4.62 7.39 -5.87
N LEU A 471 5.00 7.92 -4.71
CA LEU A 471 6.35 7.75 -4.18
C LEU A 471 6.65 6.27 -3.95
N SER A 472 5.77 5.56 -3.24
CA SER A 472 5.91 4.13 -2.99
C SER A 472 5.72 3.31 -4.27
N THR A 473 4.73 3.65 -5.10
CA THR A 473 4.52 3.00 -6.40
C THR A 473 5.80 2.99 -7.25
N PHE A 474 6.50 4.13 -7.34
CA PHE A 474 7.68 4.23 -8.19
C PHE A 474 8.94 3.63 -7.57
N LEU A 475 9.03 3.59 -6.23
CA LEU A 475 10.18 3.01 -5.52
C LEU A 475 10.14 1.49 -5.44
N TYR A 476 8.95 0.91 -5.26
CA TYR A 476 8.79 -0.51 -4.97
C TYR A 476 8.12 -1.29 -6.10
N ILE A 477 7.08 -0.74 -6.74
CA ILE A 477 6.26 -1.50 -7.71
C ILE A 477 6.80 -1.39 -9.14
N ILE A 478 7.10 -0.18 -9.63
CA ILE A 478 7.62 0.01 -10.99
C ILE A 478 8.87 -0.86 -11.29
N PRO A 479 9.82 -1.05 -10.35
CA PRO A 479 10.96 -1.94 -10.58
C PRO A 479 10.61 -3.41 -10.82
N LEU A 480 9.35 -3.83 -10.58
CA LEU A 480 8.86 -5.17 -10.91
C LEU A 480 8.33 -5.27 -12.34
N LEU A 481 8.37 -4.21 -13.13
CA LEU A 481 8.02 -4.31 -14.55
C LEU A 481 9.15 -4.96 -15.34
N LYS A 482 8.79 -5.83 -16.28
CA LYS A 482 9.72 -6.25 -17.34
C LYS A 482 10.21 -5.01 -18.10
N LYS A 483 11.47 -5.05 -18.56
CA LYS A 483 12.11 -3.95 -19.31
C LYS A 483 11.64 -3.85 -20.76
N GLU A 484 10.32 -3.81 -20.95
CA GLU A 484 9.67 -3.76 -22.26
C GLU A 484 8.87 -2.48 -22.39
N ALA A 485 8.82 -1.91 -23.59
CA ALA A 485 8.06 -0.68 -23.86
C ALA A 485 6.54 -0.85 -23.68
N THR A 486 6.06 -2.09 -23.66
CA THR A 486 4.65 -2.42 -23.46
C THR A 486 4.29 -2.67 -22.00
N SER A 487 5.27 -2.77 -21.10
CA SER A 487 5.00 -3.06 -19.69
C SER A 487 4.51 -1.83 -18.93
N PHE A 488 3.52 -2.02 -18.04
CA PHE A 488 2.91 -0.90 -17.31
C PHE A 488 2.40 -1.26 -15.92
N VAL A 489 2.34 -0.25 -15.05
CA VAL A 489 1.56 -0.24 -13.81
C VAL A 489 0.33 0.65 -14.03
N ARG A 490 -0.85 0.24 -13.53
CA ARG A 490 -2.04 1.11 -13.49
C ARG A 490 -2.63 1.21 -12.09
N SER A 491 -3.11 2.40 -11.75
CA SER A 491 -3.83 2.69 -10.49
C SER A 491 -4.83 3.83 -10.68
N ASN A 492 -5.86 3.89 -9.84
CA ASN A 492 -6.79 5.03 -9.74
C ASN A 492 -6.67 5.68 -8.35
N CYS A 493 -7.47 6.73 -8.13
CA CYS A 493 -7.66 7.37 -6.85
C CYS A 493 -9.15 7.43 -6.58
N LEU A 494 -9.61 6.70 -5.55
CA LEU A 494 -11.03 6.56 -5.21
C LEU A 494 -11.34 7.12 -3.82
N ARG A 495 -10.34 7.24 -2.94
CA ARG A 495 -10.55 7.74 -1.58
C ARG A 495 -10.90 9.23 -1.53
N ASN A 496 -10.19 10.03 -2.32
CA ASN A 496 -10.33 11.49 -2.31
C ASN A 496 -10.26 12.12 -3.72
N PRO A 497 -11.00 11.58 -4.71
CA PRO A 497 -10.90 11.99 -6.11
C PRO A 497 -11.18 13.49 -6.32
N GLY A 498 -12.02 14.09 -5.46
CA GLY A 498 -12.36 15.52 -5.50
C GLY A 498 -11.20 16.48 -5.21
N ASN A 499 -10.11 16.02 -4.58
CA ASN A 499 -8.95 16.85 -4.28
C ASN A 499 -8.04 17.10 -5.49
N TRP A 500 -8.13 16.25 -6.53
CA TRP A 500 -7.11 16.19 -7.56
C TRP A 500 -7.56 16.82 -8.88
N LYS A 501 -7.04 18.02 -9.17
CA LYS A 501 -7.35 18.74 -10.42
C LYS A 501 -6.62 18.17 -11.65
N SER A 502 -5.51 17.47 -11.45
CA SER A 502 -4.73 16.81 -12.50
C SER A 502 -3.79 15.77 -11.89
N ILE A 503 -3.11 15.00 -12.75
CA ILE A 503 -2.06 14.08 -12.29
C ILE A 503 -0.84 14.82 -11.72
N GLU A 504 -0.52 16.01 -12.23
CA GLU A 504 0.53 16.87 -11.68
C GLU A 504 0.19 17.37 -10.27
N ALA A 505 -1.10 17.61 -9.96
CA ALA A 505 -1.50 17.94 -8.59
C ALA A 505 -1.24 16.77 -7.62
N PHE A 506 -1.43 15.54 -8.08
CA PHE A 506 -1.12 14.33 -7.30
C PHE A 506 0.39 14.18 -7.06
N PHE A 507 1.21 14.41 -8.09
CA PHE A 507 2.67 14.42 -7.97
C PHE A 507 3.18 15.55 -7.07
N ALA A 508 2.55 16.72 -7.13
CA ALA A 508 2.93 17.86 -6.32
C ALA A 508 2.75 17.58 -4.83
N ASP A 509 1.63 16.96 -4.43
CA ASP A 509 1.37 16.67 -3.03
C ASP A 509 2.24 15.53 -2.49
N TYR A 510 2.28 14.37 -3.14
CA TYR A 510 2.97 13.19 -2.60
C TYR A 510 4.50 13.23 -2.78
N GLN A 511 5.01 13.92 -3.80
CA GLN A 511 6.41 13.83 -4.22
C GLN A 511 7.11 15.18 -4.42
N CYS A 512 6.40 16.29 -4.26
CA CYS A 512 6.90 17.64 -4.59
C CYS A 512 7.38 17.77 -6.05
N ILE A 513 6.77 17.03 -6.97
CA ILE A 513 7.10 17.03 -8.40
C ILE A 513 6.13 17.95 -9.15
N LYS A 514 6.69 18.92 -9.89
CA LYS A 514 5.92 20.00 -10.53
C LYS A 514 5.28 19.60 -11.87
N ASN A 515 5.91 18.70 -12.61
CA ASN A 515 5.51 18.33 -13.97
C ASN A 515 6.10 16.98 -14.39
N LYS A 516 5.64 16.47 -15.54
CA LYS A 516 6.07 15.18 -16.10
C LYS A 516 7.55 15.13 -16.50
N THR A 517 8.17 16.26 -16.82
CA THR A 517 9.62 16.32 -17.10
C THR A 517 10.41 16.04 -15.82
N MET A 518 10.09 16.76 -14.75
CA MET A 518 10.70 16.56 -13.44
C MET A 518 10.45 15.14 -12.90
N LEU A 519 9.25 14.59 -13.14
CA LEU A 519 8.96 13.17 -12.86
C LEU A 519 9.98 12.26 -13.55
N LYS A 520 10.10 12.35 -14.89
CA LYS A 520 11.00 11.51 -15.68
C LYS A 520 12.46 11.62 -15.22
N GLN A 521 12.93 12.84 -14.92
CA GLN A 521 14.29 13.09 -14.46
C GLN A 521 14.57 12.40 -13.11
N LEU A 522 13.65 12.52 -12.15
CA LEU A 522 13.83 12.00 -10.79
C LEU A 522 13.59 10.49 -10.65
N THR A 523 12.60 9.95 -11.38
CA THR A 523 12.10 8.58 -11.13
C THR A 523 12.38 7.63 -12.29
N GLY A 524 12.63 8.14 -13.50
CA GLY A 524 12.68 7.32 -14.71
C GLY A 524 11.32 6.76 -15.12
N VAL A 525 10.22 7.37 -14.67
CA VAL A 525 8.84 6.94 -14.99
C VAL A 525 8.20 7.95 -15.94
N GLU A 526 7.35 7.45 -16.84
CA GLU A 526 6.47 8.26 -17.67
C GLU A 526 5.00 7.89 -17.48
N VAL A 527 4.14 8.90 -17.56
CA VAL A 527 2.68 8.74 -17.55
C VAL A 527 2.22 8.50 -18.98
N MET A 528 1.61 7.35 -19.24
CA MET A 528 1.13 7.02 -20.58
C MET A 528 -0.06 7.93 -20.96
N PRO A 529 -0.13 8.40 -22.21
CA PRO A 529 -1.22 9.26 -22.66
C PRO A 529 -2.56 8.53 -22.58
N ARG A 530 -3.60 9.22 -22.08
CA ARG A 530 -4.96 8.70 -22.09
C ARG A 530 -5.75 9.25 -23.28
N PRO A 531 -6.64 8.45 -23.89
CA PRO A 531 -7.48 8.92 -25.00
C PRO A 531 -8.54 9.96 -24.57
N PHE A 532 -8.92 10.04 -23.29
CA PHE A 532 -9.94 10.96 -22.79
C PHE A 532 -9.37 12.25 -22.18
N LYS A 533 -9.93 13.41 -22.56
CA LYS A 533 -9.46 14.75 -22.15
C LYS A 533 -10.27 15.42 -21.03
N TRP A 534 -11.47 14.91 -20.70
CA TRP A 534 -12.36 15.57 -19.73
C TRP A 534 -13.04 14.55 -18.80
N ALA A 535 -12.74 14.64 -17.51
CA ALA A 535 -13.47 13.99 -16.43
C ALA A 535 -13.52 14.96 -15.25
N MET A 536 -14.67 15.04 -14.56
CA MET A 536 -14.85 15.88 -13.37
C MET A 536 -13.80 15.56 -12.30
N PHE A 537 -13.44 14.28 -12.19
CA PHE A 537 -12.35 13.78 -11.35
C PHE A 537 -11.34 13.01 -12.23
N PRO A 538 -10.21 13.60 -12.61
CA PRO A 538 -9.30 13.03 -13.60
C PRO A 538 -8.59 11.74 -13.17
N LEU A 539 -8.54 11.46 -11.86
CA LEU A 539 -7.85 10.29 -11.30
C LEU A 539 -8.77 9.14 -10.89
N ILE A 540 -10.09 9.28 -11.03
CA ILE A 540 -11.03 8.18 -10.76
C ILE A 540 -10.86 7.03 -11.76
N LYS A 541 -10.43 7.35 -12.98
CA LYS A 541 -10.05 6.37 -14.00
C LYS A 541 -8.59 5.99 -13.84
N TYR A 542 -8.25 4.76 -14.22
CA TYR A 542 -6.88 4.25 -14.17
C TYR A 542 -5.89 5.15 -14.91
N THR A 543 -4.83 5.52 -14.20
CA THR A 543 -3.61 6.16 -14.73
C THR A 543 -2.58 5.07 -14.98
N PHE A 544 -1.92 5.13 -16.12
CA PHE A 544 -0.91 4.15 -16.53
C PHE A 544 0.48 4.77 -16.45
N TYR A 545 1.41 4.00 -15.89
CA TYR A 545 2.81 4.36 -15.69
C TYR A 545 3.71 3.30 -16.31
N SER A 546 4.81 3.71 -16.93
CA SER A 546 5.79 2.80 -17.52
C SER A 546 7.20 3.33 -17.32
N HIS A 547 8.20 2.50 -17.62
CA HIS A 547 9.58 2.96 -17.67
C HIS A 547 9.76 3.98 -18.78
N ALA A 548 10.31 5.14 -18.42
CA ALA A 548 10.79 6.07 -19.42
C ALA A 548 12.04 5.49 -20.11
N GLN A 549 12.31 5.98 -21.32
CA GLN A 549 13.53 5.60 -22.05
C GLN A 549 14.79 5.77 -21.19
N PRO A 550 15.74 4.80 -21.21
CA PRO A 550 17.00 4.91 -20.50
C PRO A 550 17.73 6.21 -20.86
N ILE A 551 18.33 6.83 -19.86
CA ILE A 551 19.15 8.03 -20.03
C ILE A 551 20.61 7.56 -20.13
N SER A 552 21.38 8.11 -21.07
CA SER A 552 22.83 7.87 -21.14
C SER A 552 23.53 8.42 -19.88
N GLU A 553 24.55 7.73 -19.38
CA GLU A 553 25.36 8.23 -18.26
C GLU A 553 26.08 9.56 -18.54
N ASP A 554 26.14 9.96 -19.82
CA ASP A 554 26.70 11.23 -20.28
C ASP A 554 25.64 12.34 -20.46
N ASP A 555 24.34 12.05 -20.34
CA ASP A 555 23.26 13.01 -20.60
C ASP A 555 22.80 13.74 -19.33
N TRP A 556 23.59 14.75 -18.94
CA TRP A 556 23.32 15.62 -17.79
C TRP A 556 22.10 16.53 -17.96
N SER A 557 21.71 16.79 -19.20
CA SER A 557 20.51 17.59 -19.48
C SER A 557 19.24 16.89 -18.99
N ALA A 558 19.32 15.56 -18.82
CA ALA A 558 18.25 14.74 -18.33
C ALA A 558 18.25 14.55 -16.80
N LEU A 559 19.13 15.26 -16.06
CA LEU A 559 19.06 15.40 -14.60
C LEU A 559 18.57 16.80 -14.21
N LEU A 560 18.07 16.94 -12.99
CA LEU A 560 17.78 18.26 -12.43
C LEU A 560 19.09 19.03 -12.14
N PRO A 561 19.12 20.36 -12.35
CA PRO A 561 20.20 21.19 -11.85
C PRO A 561 20.39 21.00 -10.33
N ARG A 562 21.64 21.00 -9.85
CA ARG A 562 21.97 20.71 -8.44
C ARG A 562 21.15 21.53 -7.44
N SER A 563 21.01 22.84 -7.68
CA SER A 563 20.25 23.73 -6.79
C SER A 563 18.75 23.39 -6.76
N GLU A 564 18.18 23.01 -7.91
CA GLU A 564 16.79 22.55 -8.00
C GLU A 564 16.59 21.19 -7.34
N PHE A 565 17.51 20.25 -7.55
CA PHE A 565 17.52 18.94 -6.91
C PHE A 565 17.58 19.08 -5.38
N GLN A 566 18.51 19.88 -4.86
CA GLN A 566 18.64 20.13 -3.42
C GLN A 566 17.38 20.78 -2.84
N ARG A 567 16.82 21.79 -3.53
CA ARG A 567 15.56 22.42 -3.10
C ARG A 567 14.41 21.43 -3.07
N TRP A 568 14.30 20.56 -4.08
CA TRP A 568 13.29 19.51 -4.14
C TRP A 568 13.44 18.50 -3.01
N PHE A 569 14.66 18.01 -2.75
CA PHE A 569 14.88 17.01 -1.71
C PHE A 569 14.52 17.57 -0.32
N TYR A 570 14.89 18.82 -0.02
CA TYR A 570 14.47 19.46 1.22
C TYR A 570 12.95 19.67 1.30
N ALA A 571 12.29 20.03 0.20
CA ALA A 571 10.83 20.13 0.16
C ALA A 571 10.16 18.77 0.45
N LEU A 572 10.67 17.69 -0.16
CA LEU A 572 10.19 16.33 0.06
C LEU A 572 10.44 15.88 1.51
N PHE A 573 11.63 16.16 2.06
CA PHE A 573 11.92 15.90 3.47
C PHE A 573 10.89 16.58 4.38
N PHE A 574 10.61 17.88 4.20
CA PHE A 574 9.60 18.57 5.01
C PHE A 574 8.17 18.08 4.75
N ARG A 575 7.83 17.65 3.53
CA ARG A 575 6.52 17.04 3.23
C ARG A 575 6.31 15.73 3.98
N LEU A 576 7.37 14.95 4.14
CA LEU A 576 7.34 13.69 4.89
C LEU A 576 7.43 13.96 6.40
N ALA A 577 8.40 14.75 6.87
CA ALA A 577 8.63 15.03 8.29
C ALA A 577 7.52 15.87 8.94
N LEU A 578 6.93 16.82 8.18
CA LEU A 578 5.99 17.83 8.65
C LEU A 578 4.80 17.97 7.68
N PRO A 579 3.98 16.89 7.47
CA PRO A 579 2.75 16.98 6.70
C PRO A 579 1.83 18.10 7.22
N TYR A 580 1.02 18.67 6.33
CA TYR A 580 0.05 19.70 6.70
C TYR A 580 -1.18 19.10 7.37
N ASN A 581 -1.84 19.87 8.24
CA ASN A 581 -3.06 19.43 8.91
C ASN A 581 -4.16 19.14 7.88
N VAL A 582 -4.92 18.06 8.09
CA VAL A 582 -6.09 17.68 7.29
C VAL A 582 -7.38 17.95 8.07
N ASN A 583 -8.50 18.13 7.35
CA ASN A 583 -9.80 18.21 8.00
C ASN A 583 -10.39 16.80 8.21
N ILE A 584 -10.18 16.25 9.39
CA ILE A 584 -10.65 14.90 9.75
C ILE A 584 -12.18 14.77 9.85
N PHE A 585 -12.91 15.89 9.95
CA PHE A 585 -14.37 15.89 9.98
C PHE A 585 -15.01 15.70 8.59
N ASN A 586 -14.21 15.69 7.52
CA ASN A 586 -14.68 15.39 6.17
C ASN A 586 -13.85 14.24 5.57
N PRO A 587 -14.13 12.97 5.92
CA PRO A 587 -13.28 11.83 5.64
C PRO A 587 -12.97 11.64 4.15
N ASN A 588 -13.94 11.93 3.27
CA ASN A 588 -13.80 11.84 1.81
C ASN A 588 -12.81 12.87 1.20
N THR A 589 -12.30 13.81 2.00
CA THR A 589 -11.30 14.81 1.59
C THR A 589 -9.93 14.57 2.19
N VAL A 590 -9.76 13.56 3.06
CA VAL A 590 -8.52 13.37 3.78
C VAL A 590 -7.46 12.74 2.87
N ILE A 591 -6.29 13.37 2.80
CA ILE A 591 -5.12 12.87 2.06
C ILE A 591 -4.16 12.23 3.06
N PHE A 592 -3.87 10.95 2.89
CA PHE A 592 -3.08 10.19 3.84
C PHE A 592 -1.60 10.53 3.69
N SER A 593 -0.88 10.58 4.82
CA SER A 593 0.58 10.75 4.86
C SER A 593 1.22 9.62 5.68
N PRO A 594 1.13 8.38 5.18
CA PRO A 594 1.47 7.18 5.95
C PRO A 594 2.99 6.96 6.04
N LEU A 595 3.80 7.59 5.19
CA LEU A 595 5.23 7.33 5.14
C LEU A 595 5.98 7.99 6.30
N ASN A 596 6.93 7.25 6.86
CA ASN A 596 7.95 7.77 7.78
C ASN A 596 9.25 8.12 7.02
N LEU A 597 10.30 8.54 7.74
CA LEU A 597 11.53 9.02 7.12
C LEU A 597 12.42 7.94 6.50
N THR A 598 12.15 6.65 6.72
CA THR A 598 12.91 5.54 6.12
C THR A 598 12.87 5.55 4.59
N ILE A 599 11.78 6.07 4.00
CA ILE A 599 11.58 6.13 2.54
C ILE A 599 12.66 6.96 1.83
N LEU A 600 13.22 7.99 2.50
CA LEU A 600 14.26 8.85 1.94
C LEU A 600 15.55 8.09 1.65
N PHE A 601 15.90 7.12 2.50
CA PHE A 601 17.11 6.30 2.32
C PHE A 601 16.99 5.38 1.11
N ARG A 602 15.79 4.86 0.86
CA ARG A 602 15.48 4.03 -0.31
C ARG A 602 15.45 4.86 -1.60
N LEU A 603 14.95 6.09 -1.50
CA LEU A 603 14.98 7.05 -2.59
C LEU A 603 16.41 7.40 -3.02
N MET A 604 17.36 7.53 -2.08
CA MET A 604 18.77 7.78 -2.43
C MET A 604 19.39 6.65 -3.26
N ASP A 605 19.08 5.39 -2.96
CA ASP A 605 19.49 4.22 -3.77
C ASP A 605 18.92 4.30 -5.20
N GLN A 606 17.62 4.63 -5.33
CA GLN A 606 17.01 4.84 -6.65
C GLN A 606 17.66 6.01 -7.40
N LEU A 607 17.84 7.18 -6.78
CA LEU A 607 18.46 8.34 -7.41
C LEU A 607 19.87 8.03 -7.89
N ARG A 608 20.64 7.23 -7.14
CA ARG A 608 21.96 6.76 -7.59
C ARG A 608 21.87 5.90 -8.84
N SER A 609 20.89 4.99 -8.92
CA SER A 609 20.63 4.18 -10.13
C SER A 609 20.23 5.03 -11.34
N ARG A 610 19.81 6.27 -11.11
CA ARG A 610 19.51 7.30 -12.12
C ARG A 610 20.67 8.25 -12.37
N HIS A 611 21.87 7.90 -11.93
CA HIS A 611 23.11 8.66 -12.13
C HIS A 611 23.21 10.00 -11.38
N TYR A 612 22.30 10.30 -10.42
CA TYR A 612 22.50 11.45 -9.54
C TYR A 612 23.77 11.25 -8.69
N PRO A 613 24.66 12.26 -8.58
CA PRO A 613 25.90 12.11 -7.82
C PRO A 613 25.67 11.84 -6.34
N SER A 614 26.33 10.80 -5.80
CA SER A 614 26.27 10.45 -4.37
C SER A 614 26.62 11.63 -3.45
N HIS A 615 27.53 12.50 -3.88
CA HIS A 615 28.01 13.63 -3.10
C HIS A 615 26.98 14.77 -2.96
N TRP A 616 25.96 14.82 -3.83
CA TRP A 616 24.82 15.73 -3.65
C TRP A 616 23.90 15.21 -2.54
N MET A 617 23.66 13.90 -2.52
CA MET A 617 22.79 13.26 -1.53
C MET A 617 23.43 13.21 -0.14
N SER A 618 24.74 12.93 -0.05
CA SER A 618 25.46 12.95 1.22
C SER A 618 25.46 14.34 1.85
N GLU A 619 25.72 15.39 1.07
CA GLU A 619 25.66 16.78 1.54
C GLU A 619 24.26 17.17 2.05
N ILE A 620 23.21 16.80 1.31
CA ILE A 620 21.82 17.04 1.74
C ILE A 620 21.53 16.35 3.07
N LEU A 621 21.92 15.08 3.21
CA LEU A 621 21.72 14.30 4.42
C LEU A 621 22.49 14.89 5.62
N SER A 622 23.77 15.25 5.42
CA SER A 622 24.58 15.96 6.42
C SER A 622 23.94 17.27 6.85
N ASN A 623 23.44 18.07 5.91
CA ASN A 623 22.81 19.34 6.24
C ASN A 623 21.54 19.18 7.08
N ILE A 624 20.76 18.12 6.85
CA ILE A 624 19.59 17.79 7.67
C ILE A 624 20.02 17.34 9.08
N ILE A 625 21.00 16.44 9.17
CA ILE A 625 21.49 15.91 10.45
C ILE A 625 22.14 17.03 11.30
N GLU A 626 22.89 17.91 10.68
CA GLU A 626 23.67 18.95 11.37
C GLU A 626 22.91 20.27 11.53
N ASN A 627 21.62 20.31 11.17
CA ASN A 627 20.78 21.51 11.24
C ASN A 627 21.32 22.70 10.43
N LYS A 628 21.81 22.43 9.22
CA LYS A 628 22.42 23.40 8.29
C LYS A 628 21.60 23.63 7.02
N VAL A 629 20.34 23.21 6.99
CA VAL A 629 19.48 23.36 5.81
C VAL A 629 19.20 24.83 5.53
N VAL A 630 19.74 25.32 4.41
CA VAL A 630 19.46 26.66 3.88
C VAL A 630 18.75 26.49 2.54
N SER A 631 17.51 26.98 2.43
CA SER A 631 16.69 26.76 1.24
C SER A 631 15.62 27.83 1.05
N SER A 632 15.12 27.92 -0.19
CA SER A 632 13.96 28.73 -0.60
C SER A 632 12.65 27.93 -0.63
N CYS A 633 12.66 26.64 -0.31
CA CYS A 633 11.44 25.85 -0.10
C CYS A 633 10.78 26.18 1.26
N ARG A 634 9.56 25.71 1.46
CA ARG A 634 8.87 25.75 2.76
C ARG A 634 8.23 24.40 3.05
N PRO A 635 8.05 24.05 4.34
CA PRO A 635 7.12 22.98 4.69
C PRO A 635 5.73 23.23 4.05
N PRO A 636 4.98 22.17 3.71
CA PRO A 636 3.66 22.31 3.10
C PRO A 636 2.75 23.26 3.88
N ARG A 637 2.01 24.13 3.18
CA ARG A 637 1.11 25.15 3.77
C ARG A 637 -0.38 24.86 3.55
N MET A 638 -0.66 23.78 2.85
CA MET A 638 -2.00 23.33 2.50
C MET A 638 -1.93 21.86 2.10
N THR A 639 -3.08 21.22 2.10
CA THR A 639 -3.28 19.87 1.58
C THR A 639 -4.53 19.89 0.68
N PRO A 640 -4.45 19.45 -0.58
CA PRO A 640 -3.23 19.07 -1.30
C PRO A 640 -2.30 20.27 -1.58
N THR A 641 -0.99 20.00 -1.64
CA THR A 641 0.02 20.96 -2.10
C THR A 641 -0.13 21.18 -3.61
N SER A 642 -0.33 22.43 -4.03
CA SER A 642 -0.45 22.77 -5.46
C SER A 642 0.90 22.91 -6.16
N VAL A 643 0.91 22.71 -7.49
CA VAL A 643 2.09 22.96 -8.34
C VAL A 643 2.60 24.41 -8.18
N SER A 644 1.69 25.38 -8.17
CA SER A 644 2.03 26.79 -8.00
C SER A 644 2.67 27.09 -6.63
N ALA A 645 2.25 26.38 -5.56
CA ALA A 645 2.89 26.49 -4.26
C ALA A 645 4.35 25.98 -4.28
N LEU A 646 4.64 24.93 -5.04
CA LEU A 646 6.02 24.40 -5.20
C LEU A 646 6.92 25.29 -6.08
N GLU A 647 6.33 26.00 -7.02
CA GLU A 647 7.01 26.95 -7.91
C GLU A 647 7.36 28.27 -7.20
N LYS A 648 6.58 28.65 -6.19
CA LYS A 648 6.83 29.84 -5.40
C LYS A 648 8.24 29.81 -4.80
N GLN A 649 9.05 30.79 -5.17
CA GLN A 649 10.37 30.99 -4.58
C GLN A 649 10.24 31.90 -3.36
N HIS A 650 10.45 31.34 -2.18
CA HIS A 650 10.52 32.13 -0.96
C HIS A 650 11.93 32.68 -0.76
N LYS A 651 12.07 33.70 0.10
CA LYS A 651 13.39 34.17 0.53
C LYS A 651 14.17 33.01 1.16
N THR A 652 15.41 32.81 0.72
CA THR A 652 16.32 31.81 1.29
C THR A 652 16.50 32.05 2.78
N ARG A 653 16.31 31.00 3.59
CA ARG A 653 16.44 31.04 5.05
C ARG A 653 17.02 29.73 5.56
N ASN A 654 17.56 29.78 6.78
CA ASN A 654 17.83 28.57 7.55
C ASN A 654 16.48 27.94 7.95
N LEU A 655 16.29 26.67 7.62
CA LEU A 655 15.12 25.89 7.98
C LEU A 655 15.55 24.89 9.05
N CYS A 656 15.18 25.17 10.31
CA CYS A 656 15.55 24.31 11.42
C CYS A 656 15.02 22.88 11.22
N THR A 657 15.93 21.92 11.30
CA THR A 657 15.71 20.46 11.20
C THR A 657 16.10 19.72 12.47
N ALA A 658 16.55 20.45 13.51
CA ALA A 658 16.95 19.89 14.79
C ALA A 658 15.93 18.89 15.39
N PRO A 659 14.60 19.12 15.35
CA PRO A 659 13.63 18.15 15.87
C PRO A 659 13.75 16.75 15.25
N PHE A 660 14.18 16.63 14.00
CA PHE A 660 14.27 15.37 13.25
C PHE A 660 15.70 14.85 13.12
N SER A 661 16.70 15.64 13.53
CA SER A 661 18.13 15.37 13.32
C SER A 661 18.58 14.03 13.92
N HIS A 662 18.14 13.72 15.14
CA HIS A 662 18.50 12.48 15.83
C HIS A 662 17.91 11.22 15.16
N GLU A 663 16.66 11.28 14.68
CA GLU A 663 16.06 10.19 13.91
C GLU A 663 16.82 9.99 12.60
N MET A 664 17.06 11.07 11.84
CA MET A 664 17.79 11.00 10.56
C MET A 664 19.21 10.45 10.74
N ALA A 665 19.92 10.85 11.79
CA ALA A 665 21.24 10.31 12.12
C ALA A 665 21.21 8.81 12.43
N THR A 666 20.22 8.39 13.23
CA THR A 666 20.04 6.98 13.60
C THR A 666 19.70 6.12 12.38
N LEU A 667 18.75 6.57 11.56
CA LEU A 667 18.41 5.91 10.31
C LEU A 667 19.59 5.87 9.34
N THR A 668 20.43 6.91 9.29
CA THR A 668 21.66 6.90 8.48
C THR A 668 22.60 5.77 8.89
N GLN A 669 22.82 5.58 10.19
CA GLN A 669 23.62 4.46 10.67
C GLN A 669 22.98 3.11 10.35
N MET A 670 21.66 2.98 10.50
CA MET A 670 20.94 1.74 10.22
C MET A 670 20.93 1.38 8.73
N PHE A 671 20.85 2.38 7.83
CA PHE A 671 20.85 2.20 6.38
C PHE A 671 22.24 2.27 5.74
N MET A 672 23.30 2.54 6.51
CA MET A 672 24.67 2.77 5.99
C MET A 672 25.12 1.73 4.95
N PRO A 673 24.89 0.41 5.14
CA PRO A 673 25.30 -0.58 4.14
C PRO A 673 24.57 -0.49 2.79
N LEU A 674 23.38 0.12 2.77
CA LEU A 674 22.53 0.30 1.59
C LEU A 674 22.71 1.66 0.92
N LEU A 675 23.39 2.60 1.58
CA LEU A 675 23.61 3.93 1.02
C LEU A 675 24.65 3.90 -0.12
N PRO A 676 24.49 4.74 -1.14
CA PRO A 676 25.43 4.83 -2.26
C PRO A 676 26.71 5.63 -1.93
N PHE A 677 26.94 5.91 -0.63
CA PHE A 677 28.08 6.63 -0.08
C PHE A 677 28.27 6.25 1.39
N SER A 678 29.46 6.50 1.92
CA SER A 678 29.75 6.52 3.36
C SER A 678 29.55 7.94 3.89
N LEU A 679 29.02 8.07 5.11
CA LEU A 679 28.93 9.35 5.77
C LEU A 679 29.48 9.25 7.19
N GLU A 680 30.58 9.96 7.44
CA GLU A 680 31.21 10.05 8.76
C GLU A 680 30.90 11.42 9.36
N SER A 681 30.15 11.43 10.46
CA SER A 681 29.84 12.64 11.23
C SER A 681 29.71 12.26 12.70
N SER A 682 30.20 13.11 13.60
CA SER A 682 30.05 12.91 15.05
C SER A 682 28.59 12.98 15.50
N ALA A 683 27.68 13.46 14.65
CA ALA A 683 26.25 13.46 14.90
C ALA A 683 25.59 12.09 14.62
N ILE A 684 26.25 11.22 13.84
CA ILE A 684 25.77 9.87 13.56
C ILE A 684 26.17 8.94 14.72
N PRO A 685 25.21 8.27 15.37
CA PRO A 685 25.51 7.38 16.49
C PRO A 685 26.31 6.16 16.03
N ALA A 686 27.15 5.64 16.92
CA ALA A 686 27.80 4.35 16.67
C ALA A 686 26.75 3.23 16.62
N GLN A 687 27.00 2.21 15.81
CA GLN A 687 26.04 1.11 15.61
C GLN A 687 25.66 0.40 16.93
N ASN A 688 26.65 0.14 17.78
CA ASN A 688 26.48 -0.48 19.10
C ASN A 688 25.90 0.45 20.17
N ASP A 689 25.61 1.71 19.82
CA ASP A 689 24.86 2.64 20.67
C ASP A 689 23.38 2.68 20.30
N ILE A 690 22.90 1.99 19.27
CA ILE A 690 21.47 2.01 18.91
C ILE A 690 20.76 0.86 19.61
N TYR A 691 19.71 1.14 20.39
CA TYR A 691 18.93 0.15 21.12
C TYR A 691 17.44 0.27 20.82
N ARG A 692 16.71 -0.84 20.95
CA ARG A 692 15.24 -0.82 20.95
C ARG A 692 14.72 -0.40 22.32
N TYR A 693 13.90 0.64 22.33
CA TYR A 693 13.22 1.16 23.51
C TYR A 693 11.72 0.94 23.41
N THR A 694 11.09 0.73 24.57
CA THR A 694 9.64 0.63 24.71
C THR A 694 9.10 1.71 25.63
N PHE A 695 8.00 2.33 25.21
CA PHE A 695 7.35 3.46 25.84
C PHE A 695 5.91 3.08 26.20
N PRO A 696 5.60 2.81 27.49
CA PRO A 696 4.24 2.46 27.90
C PRO A 696 3.33 3.69 28.00
N PHE A 697 2.16 3.63 27.37
CA PHE A 697 1.16 4.69 27.37
C PHE A 697 -0.21 4.17 27.85
N PRO A 698 -0.41 3.95 29.16
CA PRO A 698 -1.62 3.31 29.69
C PRO A 698 -2.92 4.14 29.53
N SER A 699 -2.85 5.33 28.93
CA SER A 699 -3.98 6.24 28.77
C SER A 699 -3.85 7.05 27.49
N VAL A 700 -4.05 6.38 26.36
CA VAL A 700 -4.16 6.99 25.04
C VAL A 700 -5.54 7.62 24.86
N ILE A 701 -5.61 8.78 24.19
CA ILE A 701 -6.85 9.43 23.79
C ILE A 701 -6.94 9.39 22.27
N SER A 702 -8.08 8.97 21.73
CA SER A 702 -8.43 9.17 20.32
C SER A 702 -9.72 9.97 20.22
N HIS A 703 -9.73 11.00 19.38
CA HIS A 703 -10.89 11.86 19.16
C HIS A 703 -11.62 11.57 17.82
N GLN A 704 -11.06 10.71 16.96
CA GLN A 704 -11.63 10.28 15.67
C GLN A 704 -10.67 9.34 14.94
N GLU A 705 -11.20 8.42 14.13
CA GLU A 705 -10.52 7.16 13.90
C GLU A 705 -9.67 7.03 12.64
N LEU A 706 -9.78 7.88 11.61
CA LEU A 706 -8.94 7.69 10.42
C LEU A 706 -8.54 9.00 9.73
N PRO A 707 -7.28 9.13 9.25
CA PRO A 707 -6.08 8.36 9.56
C PRO A 707 -5.32 8.95 10.77
N ASN A 708 -5.23 8.24 11.88
CA ASN A 708 -4.42 8.68 13.03
C ASN A 708 -2.96 8.21 12.93
N THR A 709 -2.22 8.71 11.94
CA THR A 709 -0.78 8.40 11.81
C THR A 709 0.02 8.95 13.00
N LEU A 710 0.65 8.07 13.76
CA LEU A 710 1.28 8.40 15.03
C LEU A 710 2.78 8.68 14.91
N ILE A 711 3.28 9.48 15.85
CA ILE A 711 4.70 9.78 16.09
C ILE A 711 4.99 9.88 17.60
N LEU A 712 6.24 9.66 17.98
CA LEU A 712 6.72 10.01 19.31
C LEU A 712 7.27 11.44 19.30
N VAL A 713 6.89 12.20 20.32
CA VAL A 713 7.38 13.56 20.57
C VAL A 713 8.05 13.57 21.94
N PHE A 714 9.30 13.98 21.97
CA PHE A 714 10.07 14.18 23.20
C PHE A 714 10.30 15.66 23.43
N TRP A 715 10.14 16.12 24.66
CA TRP A 715 10.37 17.53 24.97
C TRP A 715 10.98 17.76 26.35
N SER A 716 11.77 18.82 26.45
CA SER A 716 12.26 19.35 27.74
C SER A 716 11.14 20.18 28.39
N LEU A 717 10.79 19.82 29.62
CA LEU A 717 9.83 20.54 30.44
C LEU A 717 10.29 21.98 30.70
N LYS A 718 11.60 22.20 30.87
CA LYS A 718 12.17 23.53 31.05
C LYS A 718 11.88 24.42 29.84
N CYS A 719 12.25 23.98 28.63
CA CYS A 719 12.00 24.75 27.42
C CYS A 719 10.51 24.90 27.11
N PHE A 720 9.69 23.90 27.45
CA PHE A 720 8.24 23.98 27.30
C PHE A 720 7.62 25.08 28.19
N MET A 721 8.06 25.22 29.44
CA MET A 721 7.55 26.25 30.35
C MET A 721 7.88 27.67 29.86
N ASP A 722 8.96 27.85 29.11
CA ASP A 722 9.36 29.14 28.53
C ASP A 722 8.50 29.57 27.33
N LEU A 723 7.65 28.68 26.78
CA LEU A 723 6.80 28.98 25.62
C LEU A 723 5.70 30.00 25.94
N GLY A 724 5.26 30.06 27.19
CA GLY A 724 4.09 30.84 27.63
C GLY A 724 2.77 30.26 27.09
N GLU A 725 1.66 30.92 27.41
CA GLU A 725 0.30 30.39 27.18
C GLU A 725 0.04 29.99 25.73
N THR A 726 0.39 30.84 24.76
CA THR A 726 0.18 30.56 23.32
C THR A 726 0.91 29.31 22.86
N GLY A 727 2.18 29.16 23.24
CA GLY A 727 2.97 28.00 22.82
C GLY A 727 2.56 26.74 23.56
N SER A 728 2.21 26.81 24.85
CA SER A 728 1.66 25.68 25.60
C SER A 728 0.32 25.20 25.02
N TRP A 729 -0.56 26.14 24.63
CA TRP A 729 -1.83 25.79 23.99
C TRP A 729 -1.60 25.12 22.63
N SER A 730 -0.70 25.67 21.80
CA SER A 730 -0.33 25.07 20.52
C SER A 730 0.25 23.67 20.72
N PHE A 731 1.22 23.49 21.62
CA PHE A 731 1.83 22.18 21.88
C PHE A 731 0.79 21.08 22.16
N ILE A 732 -0.30 21.41 22.84
CA ILE A 732 -1.35 20.45 23.19
C ILE A 732 -2.35 20.21 22.05
N ASN A 733 -2.71 21.24 21.29
CA ASN A 733 -3.84 21.21 20.35
C ASN A 733 -3.44 21.19 18.86
N ASP A 734 -2.24 21.66 18.53
CA ASP A 734 -1.64 21.66 17.20
C ASP A 734 -0.15 21.98 17.34
N LEU A 735 0.70 20.95 17.34
CA LEU A 735 2.16 21.08 17.48
C LEU A 735 2.83 21.73 16.26
N ARG A 736 2.16 21.77 15.11
CA ARG A 736 2.76 22.15 13.82
C ARG A 736 3.37 23.56 13.80
N PRO A 737 2.74 24.62 14.38
CA PRO A 737 3.32 25.96 14.46
C PRO A 737 4.67 26.03 15.20
N LEU A 738 4.91 25.13 16.17
CA LEU A 738 6.16 25.07 16.92
C LEU A 738 7.27 24.37 16.12
N LEU A 739 6.91 23.42 15.27
CA LEU A 739 7.84 22.67 14.41
C LEU A 739 8.27 23.44 13.17
N ASP A 740 7.37 24.22 12.59
CA ASP A 740 7.65 24.92 11.34
C ASP A 740 8.57 26.13 11.57
N PRO A 741 9.79 26.13 11.01
CA PRO A 741 10.80 27.14 11.29
C PRO A 741 10.47 28.53 10.74
N THR A 742 9.41 28.64 9.94
CA THR A 742 9.00 29.89 9.29
C THR A 742 7.59 30.33 9.67
N TRP A 743 6.92 29.62 10.58
CA TRP A 743 5.54 29.93 10.99
C TRP A 743 5.42 31.34 11.60
N GLY A 744 6.29 31.66 12.56
CA GLY A 744 6.34 32.97 13.22
C GLY A 744 6.60 34.14 12.28
N ASP A 745 7.27 33.89 11.16
CA ASP A 745 7.66 34.94 10.21
C ASP A 745 6.68 35.10 9.05
N GLU A 746 6.03 34.01 8.63
CA GLU A 746 5.27 33.96 7.37
C GLU A 746 3.78 33.63 7.55
N MET A 747 3.37 33.10 8.71
CA MET A 747 1.97 32.68 8.96
C MET A 747 1.34 33.42 10.15
N ASP A 748 2.00 33.42 11.31
CA ASP A 748 1.44 33.97 12.55
C ASP A 748 2.54 34.51 13.46
N SER A 749 2.61 35.84 13.58
CA SER A 749 3.63 36.55 14.34
C SER A 749 3.63 36.25 15.84
N ARG A 750 2.57 35.64 16.39
CA ARG A 750 2.53 35.20 17.79
C ARG A 750 3.55 34.10 18.10
N PHE A 751 3.98 33.35 17.07
CA PHE A 751 5.00 32.30 17.18
C PHE A 751 6.41 32.79 16.84
N LYS A 752 6.61 34.11 16.75
CA LYS A 752 7.92 34.71 16.49
C LYS A 752 8.68 34.92 17.80
N GLY A 753 9.99 34.65 17.77
CA GLY A 753 10.91 35.02 18.84
C GLY A 753 11.78 33.86 19.32
N SER A 754 12.86 34.21 20.02
CA SER A 754 13.93 33.30 20.42
C SER A 754 13.48 32.13 21.29
N LYS A 755 12.38 32.26 22.05
CA LYS A 755 11.81 31.17 22.86
C LYS A 755 11.32 30.00 22.00
N PHE A 756 10.67 30.28 20.87
CA PHE A 756 10.17 29.25 19.96
C PHE A 756 11.33 28.58 19.21
N ASP A 757 12.32 29.36 18.80
CA ASP A 757 13.55 28.85 18.17
C ASP A 757 14.34 27.96 19.15
N THR A 758 14.49 28.40 20.41
CA THR A 758 15.15 27.62 21.46
C THR A 758 14.41 26.32 21.75
N PHE A 759 13.08 26.35 21.86
CA PHE A 759 12.27 25.15 22.04
C PHE A 759 12.45 24.17 20.88
N ARG A 760 12.40 24.65 19.63
CA ARG A 760 12.59 23.82 18.43
C ARG A 760 13.99 23.23 18.33
N GLU A 761 15.03 24.00 18.66
CA GLU A 761 16.42 23.56 18.50
C GLU A 761 16.92 22.67 19.63
N LYS A 762 16.44 22.88 20.86
CA LYS A 762 17.02 22.25 22.06
C LYS A 762 16.00 21.50 22.91
N GLY A 763 14.72 21.84 22.80
CA GLY A 763 13.67 21.37 23.68
C GLY A 763 12.70 20.39 23.05
N LEU A 764 12.89 19.98 21.78
CA LEU A 764 11.96 19.16 21.03
C LEU A 764 12.69 18.15 20.13
N ILE A 765 12.24 16.89 20.16
CA ILE A 765 12.69 15.81 19.27
C ILE A 765 11.45 15.05 18.78
N ILE A 766 11.43 14.70 17.50
CA ILE A 766 10.36 13.96 16.83
C ILE A 766 10.91 12.63 16.32
N TRP A 767 10.12 11.58 16.47
CA TRP A 767 10.45 10.25 15.99
C TRP A 767 9.27 9.62 15.25
N SER A 768 9.42 9.46 13.94
CA SER A 768 8.37 8.91 13.07
C SER A 768 8.45 7.41 12.85
N THR A 769 9.63 6.83 13.02
CA THR A 769 9.91 5.41 12.80
C THR A 769 9.72 4.65 14.11
N MET A 770 8.47 4.32 14.40
CA MET A 770 8.07 3.58 15.60
C MET A 770 6.93 2.59 15.30
N GLU A 771 6.84 1.54 16.09
CA GLU A 771 5.72 0.60 16.10
C GLU A 771 4.78 0.91 17.28
N TRP A 772 3.50 0.60 17.12
CA TRP A 772 2.50 0.76 18.17
C TRP A 772 1.78 -0.57 18.39
N ASP A 773 1.85 -1.07 19.61
CA ASP A 773 1.07 -2.22 20.06
C ASP A 773 -0.21 -1.70 20.72
N VAL A 774 -1.34 -1.92 20.04
CA VAL A 774 -2.67 -1.48 20.49
C VAL A 774 -3.11 -2.22 21.75
N GLU A 775 -2.78 -3.50 21.90
CA GLU A 775 -3.20 -4.31 23.04
C GLU A 775 -2.38 -3.98 24.29
N ALA A 776 -1.05 -3.94 24.14
CA ALA A 776 -0.14 -3.59 25.22
C ALA A 776 -0.18 -2.09 25.56
N GLN A 777 -0.67 -1.24 24.64
CA GLN A 777 -0.60 0.22 24.72
C GLN A 777 0.86 0.70 24.82
N GLU A 778 1.74 0.12 23.99
CA GLU A 778 3.17 0.36 24.03
C GLU A 778 3.69 0.79 22.66
N ALA A 779 4.49 1.86 22.63
CA ALA A 779 5.25 2.22 21.44
C ALA A 779 6.66 1.62 21.51
N THR A 780 7.23 1.21 20.38
CA THR A 780 8.65 0.82 20.32
C THR A 780 9.40 1.56 19.24
N ALA A 781 10.65 1.94 19.53
CA ALA A 781 11.51 2.65 18.58
C ALA A 781 13.00 2.34 18.80
N TRP A 782 13.78 2.34 17.72
CA TRP A 782 15.24 2.23 17.76
C TRP A 782 15.85 3.61 17.97
N MET A 783 16.62 3.80 19.05
CA MET A 783 17.19 5.11 19.43
C MET A 783 18.61 4.97 20.00
N PRO A 784 19.45 6.01 19.90
CA PRO A 784 20.76 6.02 20.53
C PRO A 784 20.67 5.98 22.06
N GLY A 785 21.43 5.10 22.68
CA GLY A 785 21.55 4.95 24.12
C GLY A 785 22.14 6.20 24.75
N THR A 786 23.12 6.82 24.11
CA THR A 786 23.65 8.15 24.53
C THR A 786 22.55 9.21 24.61
N LEU A 787 21.65 9.26 23.64
CA LEU A 787 20.52 10.20 23.60
C LEU A 787 19.51 9.91 24.71
N ALA A 788 19.04 8.67 24.82
CA ALA A 788 18.08 8.27 25.84
C ALA A 788 18.62 8.49 27.26
N ASN A 789 19.87 8.09 27.51
CA ASN A 789 20.54 8.29 28.80
C ASN A 789 20.72 9.78 29.14
N ARG A 790 20.96 10.64 28.14
CA ARG A 790 21.00 12.10 28.36
C ARG A 790 19.65 12.61 28.85
N MET A 791 18.56 12.23 28.19
CA MET A 791 17.20 12.64 28.57
C MET A 791 16.83 12.13 29.98
N ILE A 792 17.17 10.87 30.28
CA ILE A 792 16.95 10.26 31.62
C ILE A 792 17.74 11.01 32.69
N ARG A 793 19.03 11.28 32.46
CA ARG A 793 19.91 11.95 33.44
C ARG A 793 19.51 13.39 33.72
N GLN A 794 19.03 14.12 32.71
CA GLN A 794 18.57 15.49 32.88
C GLN A 794 17.26 15.56 33.70
N GLY A 795 16.44 14.51 33.64
CA GLY A 795 15.26 14.36 34.51
C GLY A 795 14.09 15.30 34.18
N ASP A 796 14.23 16.15 33.17
CA ASP A 796 13.23 17.12 32.71
C ASP A 796 12.62 16.77 31.35
N TRP A 797 12.93 15.60 30.79
CA TRP A 797 12.40 15.16 29.49
C TRP A 797 11.18 14.26 29.62
N ASN A 798 10.18 14.59 28.82
CA ASN A 798 8.94 13.85 28.66
C ASN A 798 8.83 13.27 27.25
N CYS A 799 7.96 12.27 27.10
CA CYS A 799 7.60 11.61 25.84
C CYS A 799 6.08 11.50 25.74
N GLY A 800 5.56 11.60 24.52
CA GLY A 800 4.13 11.52 24.25
C GLY A 800 3.84 11.15 22.81
N LEU A 801 2.72 10.44 22.59
CA LEU A 801 2.19 10.15 21.27
C LEU A 801 1.44 11.35 20.68
N PHE A 802 1.71 11.65 19.41
CA PHE A 802 0.98 12.66 18.65
C PHE A 802 0.55 12.07 17.33
N ARG A 803 -0.56 12.58 16.79
CA ARG A 803 -1.02 12.23 15.44
C ARG A 803 -0.61 13.31 14.45
N THR A 804 -0.11 12.94 13.27
CA THR A 804 0.53 13.90 12.31
C THR A 804 -0.43 14.51 11.31
N ASP A 805 -1.64 14.00 11.25
CA ASP A 805 -2.71 14.50 10.40
C ASP A 805 -3.38 15.76 11.00
N THR A 806 -3.42 15.90 12.33
CA THR A 806 -3.88 17.12 13.02
C THR A 806 -2.85 17.74 13.95
N TRP A 807 -1.72 17.07 14.19
CA TRP A 807 -0.68 17.49 15.15
C TRP A 807 -1.16 17.62 16.61
N GLN A 808 -2.22 16.89 16.96
CA GLN A 808 -2.77 16.82 18.30
C GLN A 808 -2.11 15.73 19.15
N ARG A 809 -2.10 15.91 20.47
CA ARG A 809 -1.68 14.87 21.42
C ARG A 809 -2.66 13.71 21.45
N CYS A 810 -2.14 12.51 21.71
CA CYS A 810 -2.89 11.27 21.87
C CYS A 810 -2.74 10.66 23.28
N TRP A 811 -2.40 11.46 24.29
CA TRP A 811 -2.15 10.98 25.66
C TRP A 811 -2.82 11.87 26.69
N GLN A 812 -3.28 11.30 27.81
CA GLN A 812 -3.79 12.07 28.96
C GLN A 812 -2.66 12.63 29.83
N LYS A 813 -1.66 11.79 30.12
CA LYS A 813 -0.46 12.16 30.88
C LYS A 813 0.77 11.81 30.06
N PRO A 814 1.79 12.68 30.03
CA PRO A 814 3.02 12.38 29.34
C PRO A 814 3.81 11.30 30.09
N LEU A 815 4.59 10.53 29.35
CA LEU A 815 5.54 9.58 29.91
C LEU A 815 6.83 10.32 30.31
N MET A 816 7.40 10.03 31.48
CA MET A 816 8.73 10.54 31.81
C MET A 816 9.80 9.61 31.22
N MET A 817 10.89 10.18 30.71
CA MET A 817 11.94 9.38 30.07
C MET A 817 12.60 8.35 31.00
N LYS A 818 12.55 8.55 32.32
CA LYS A 818 13.07 7.58 33.32
C LYS A 818 12.28 6.26 33.36
N ASP A 819 11.06 6.23 32.83
CA ASP A 819 10.15 5.08 32.91
C ASP A 819 10.22 4.18 31.65
N VAL A 820 11.08 4.51 30.70
CA VAL A 820 11.25 3.74 29.45
C VAL A 820 12.09 2.48 29.67
N ARG A 821 11.80 1.44 28.90
CA ARG A 821 12.54 0.16 28.98
C ARG A 821 13.46 0.00 27.78
N ARG A 822 14.70 -0.41 28.03
CA ARG A 822 15.71 -0.73 27.01
C ARG A 822 15.81 -2.25 26.85
N TYR A 823 15.81 -2.72 25.62
CA TYR A 823 15.88 -4.14 25.29
C TYR A 823 17.18 -4.45 24.53
N GLU A 824 17.06 -4.80 23.25
CA GLU A 824 18.14 -5.28 22.40
C GLU A 824 18.94 -4.13 21.77
N VAL A 825 20.18 -4.44 21.38
CA VAL A 825 21.08 -3.56 20.63
C VAL A 825 20.95 -3.85 19.13
N TRP A 826 21.18 -2.83 18.30
CA TRP A 826 21.18 -2.97 16.85
C TRP A 826 22.46 -3.64 16.36
N GLU A 827 22.34 -4.90 15.96
CA GLU A 827 23.45 -5.69 15.44
C GLU A 827 23.75 -5.45 13.94
N GLY A 828 24.94 -5.88 13.52
CA GLY A 828 25.57 -5.60 12.22
C GLY A 828 25.08 -6.43 11.07
#